data_AF-A0A0G0SLP0-F1
#
_entry.id   AF-A0A0G0SLP0-F1
#
_cell.length_a   1.000
_cell.length_b   1.000
_cell.length_c   1.000
_cell.angle_alpha   90.00
_cell.angle_beta   90.00
_cell.angle_gamma   90.00
#
_symmetry.space_group_name_H-M   'P 1'
#
loop_
_entity.id
_entity.type
_entity.pdbx_description
1 polymer ?
#
loop_
_entity_poly.entity_id
_entity_poly.type
_entity_poly.pdbx_seq_one_letter_code
_entity_poly.pdbx_strand_id
1 'polypeptide(L)'
;YFLTRYLKLSKTVQFFSSLFYLLNTYFILLIDGGQVGIALSYGVFPFTVLFWKRFLDNFSIHKFALALFATVTLCYIDPRIGTLSFLVIFLWQILEVRVKNLFWLMLAGILLIPVNASWLLPIMKGGVGGLSTSVTELQLSSLLNSLFLFAPHWPSNIFGKVVQPFFYFSLIPALAFGGLMFRKVDKKYYIFSLIFLFFAFVSKGSAPPLGSWYEFFVNRVPFGSIFRDSSKFFIPMVLLGGILIGNTVDLACNLFRNIHLKRFVFVAVYLYLILLISPAIIGKMNFNLSARRESSDYQIIYNNLNQVNDNFKTLWFNEKPQVAFETSAKPALSANQLVSYRPFASINEGEDPYNFLNNQGFVNWLRVFGVKYIILSGDPRNLYPTRNDVKNWEEINKLVSQTPGLTKEDWGTKIPVFRIEDPRPEVYSVKKLALIVGSDIIPTSKIPTAVYAESGKFDPKIFEKIRPDSLKIVLNGGNSTDLAMSFLQRYFKFVGDASKSEWAIYSSNQYLKYKYELLIRGYKFRDFDFGCGLAFSTKKGEKINYIFEIPKDGKYVIAKRSGTLKQQKLTWNFEQRTLKSGKFEYEIENDTNLEVLNTIAVVSEGEFNDSIKQAEAYMSRFGISDNSNPSLSEWHDVSIKENGGLTNEYQLSDDDSWLIYTQNFDRGWESDVSNLHLPVFSMINGFYLGDADQVTVKFTGEKNLKLSNGISLGSISVLLVSYLAYAIYRKSR
;
A
#
# COMPACT_ATOMS: atom_id res chain seq x y z
N TYR A 1 -32.09 -14.98 2.11
CA TYR A 1 -33.12 -16.00 2.38
C TYR A 1 -33.01 -16.70 3.75
N PHE A 2 -31.94 -17.46 4.05
CA PHE A 2 -31.88 -18.25 5.30
C PHE A 2 -31.95 -17.40 6.58
N LEU A 3 -31.29 -16.23 6.59
CA LEU A 3 -31.37 -15.26 7.70
C LEU A 3 -32.81 -14.82 7.96
N THR A 4 -33.48 -14.33 6.93
CA THR A 4 -34.87 -13.84 7.02
C THR A 4 -35.86 -14.95 7.37
N ARG A 5 -35.62 -16.18 6.93
CA ARG A 5 -36.42 -17.36 7.32
C ARG A 5 -36.23 -17.70 8.79
N TYR A 6 -35.00 -17.66 9.31
CA TYR A 6 -34.73 -17.88 10.73
C TYR A 6 -35.43 -16.86 11.64
N LEU A 7 -35.46 -15.60 11.20
CA LEU A 7 -36.16 -14.49 11.87
C LEU A 7 -37.70 -14.57 11.74
N LYS A 8 -38.24 -15.63 11.13
CA LYS A 8 -39.68 -15.86 10.91
C LYS A 8 -40.37 -14.70 10.17
N LEU A 9 -39.67 -14.08 9.22
CA LEU A 9 -40.25 -13.02 8.37
C LEU A 9 -41.17 -13.64 7.30
N SER A 10 -42.10 -12.86 6.75
CA SER A 10 -43.04 -13.36 5.73
C SER A 10 -42.33 -13.76 4.43
N LYS A 11 -42.98 -14.58 3.59
CA LYS A 11 -42.41 -15.02 2.30
C LYS A 11 -42.09 -13.82 1.38
N THR A 12 -42.93 -12.78 1.42
CA THR A 12 -42.72 -11.52 0.70
C THR A 12 -41.41 -10.85 1.15
N VAL A 13 -41.22 -10.70 2.47
CA VAL A 13 -39.98 -10.13 3.03
C VAL A 13 -38.78 -10.97 2.63
N GLN A 14 -38.86 -12.29 2.75
CA GLN A 14 -37.78 -13.20 2.38
C GLN A 14 -37.36 -13.07 0.90
N PHE A 15 -38.34 -12.91 0.00
CA PHE A 15 -38.11 -12.73 -1.43
C PHE A 15 -37.42 -11.38 -1.71
N PHE A 16 -38.03 -10.26 -1.31
CA PHE A 16 -37.49 -8.93 -1.61
C PHE A 16 -36.15 -8.66 -0.92
N SER A 17 -35.94 -9.17 0.30
CA SER A 17 -34.63 -9.07 0.95
C SER A 17 -33.54 -9.75 0.13
N SER A 18 -33.84 -10.94 -0.42
CA SER A 18 -32.87 -11.71 -1.19
C SER A 18 -32.65 -11.10 -2.57
N LEU A 19 -33.73 -10.65 -3.22
CA LEU A 19 -33.69 -9.97 -4.51
C LEU A 19 -32.84 -8.70 -4.43
N PHE A 20 -33.15 -7.80 -3.50
CA PHE A 20 -32.43 -6.53 -3.34
C PHE A 20 -30.97 -6.75 -2.94
N TYR A 21 -30.70 -7.72 -2.06
CA TYR A 21 -29.33 -8.04 -1.68
C TYR A 21 -28.48 -8.56 -2.86
N LEU A 22 -29.09 -9.26 -3.82
CA LEU A 22 -28.39 -9.73 -5.02
C LEU A 22 -28.33 -8.65 -6.12
N LEU A 23 -29.37 -7.84 -6.25
CA LEU A 23 -29.57 -6.91 -7.37
C LEU A 23 -29.64 -5.46 -6.88
N ASN A 24 -28.52 -4.96 -6.38
CA ASN A 24 -28.36 -3.57 -5.99
C ASN A 24 -27.12 -2.95 -6.66
N THR A 25 -27.10 -1.62 -6.69
CA THR A 25 -26.04 -0.84 -7.34
C THR A 25 -24.66 -1.13 -6.74
N TYR A 26 -24.55 -1.35 -5.43
CA TYR A 26 -23.27 -1.61 -4.77
C TYR A 26 -22.68 -2.96 -5.18
N PHE A 27 -23.43 -4.06 -5.06
CA PHE A 27 -22.93 -5.39 -5.42
C PHE A 27 -22.53 -5.49 -6.89
N ILE A 28 -23.31 -4.88 -7.78
CA ILE A 28 -23.01 -4.88 -9.22
C ILE A 28 -21.71 -4.12 -9.51
N LEU A 29 -21.44 -2.99 -8.84
CA LEU A 29 -20.17 -2.27 -9.00
C LEU A 29 -18.97 -3.07 -8.49
N LEU A 30 -19.14 -3.89 -7.44
CA LEU A 30 -18.07 -4.78 -6.98
C LEU A 30 -17.68 -5.80 -8.06
N ILE A 31 -18.66 -6.35 -8.76
CA ILE A 31 -18.44 -7.29 -9.87
C ILE A 31 -17.81 -6.55 -11.06
N ASP A 32 -18.41 -5.43 -11.47
CA ASP A 32 -17.92 -4.62 -12.60
C ASP A 32 -16.47 -4.16 -12.37
N GLY A 33 -16.14 -3.75 -11.15
CA GLY A 33 -14.79 -3.30 -10.77
C GLY A 33 -13.80 -4.43 -10.48
N GLY A 34 -14.21 -5.70 -10.57
CA GLY A 34 -13.32 -6.85 -10.34
C GLY A 34 -12.89 -7.03 -8.88
N GLN A 35 -13.64 -6.51 -7.91
CA GLN A 35 -13.31 -6.62 -6.48
C GLN A 35 -13.77 -7.97 -5.90
N VAL A 36 -13.20 -9.07 -6.42
CA VAL A 36 -13.65 -10.44 -6.14
C VAL A 36 -13.64 -10.78 -4.65
N GLY A 37 -12.62 -10.37 -3.89
CA GLY A 37 -12.55 -10.62 -2.45
C GLY A 37 -13.68 -9.96 -1.66
N ILE A 38 -14.04 -8.72 -2.01
CA ILE A 38 -15.14 -7.99 -1.36
C ILE A 38 -16.49 -8.59 -1.78
N ALA A 39 -16.66 -8.96 -3.06
CA ALA A 39 -17.87 -9.64 -3.55
C ALA A 39 -18.08 -11.01 -2.88
N LEU A 40 -17.02 -11.79 -2.67
CA LEU A 40 -17.09 -13.06 -1.97
C LEU A 40 -17.46 -12.87 -0.48
N SER A 41 -16.83 -11.90 0.18
CA SER A 41 -17.15 -11.54 1.56
C SER A 41 -18.60 -11.06 1.71
N TYR A 42 -19.09 -10.29 0.74
CA TYR A 42 -20.50 -9.87 0.66
C TYR A 42 -21.43 -11.09 0.62
N GLY A 43 -21.12 -12.12 -0.18
CA GLY A 43 -21.93 -13.35 -0.22
C GLY A 43 -21.95 -14.12 1.11
N VAL A 44 -20.83 -14.18 1.82
CA VAL A 44 -20.70 -14.92 3.09
C VAL A 44 -21.31 -14.14 4.28
N PHE A 45 -21.32 -12.81 4.22
CA PHE A 45 -21.71 -11.93 5.32
C PHE A 45 -23.07 -12.27 5.98
N PRO A 46 -24.19 -12.51 5.25
CA PRO A 46 -25.46 -12.84 5.87
C PRO A 46 -25.46 -14.18 6.61
N PHE A 47 -24.61 -15.13 6.22
CA PHE A 47 -24.46 -16.41 6.93
C PHE A 47 -23.76 -16.22 8.26
N THR A 48 -22.71 -15.40 8.31
CA THR A 48 -22.03 -15.04 9.55
C THR A 48 -23.00 -14.38 10.53
N VAL A 49 -23.79 -13.40 10.06
CA VAL A 49 -24.84 -12.75 10.87
C VAL A 49 -25.88 -13.78 11.36
N LEU A 50 -26.33 -14.70 10.50
CA LEU A 50 -27.28 -15.75 10.85
C LEU A 50 -26.74 -16.68 11.95
N PHE A 51 -25.51 -17.17 11.82
CA PHE A 51 -24.95 -18.11 12.79
C PHE A 51 -24.71 -17.47 14.15
N TRP A 52 -24.23 -16.22 14.17
CA TRP A 52 -24.17 -15.44 15.40
C TRP A 52 -25.53 -15.27 16.04
N LYS A 53 -26.55 -14.85 15.27
CA LYS A 53 -27.90 -14.67 15.81
C LYS A 53 -28.47 -15.99 16.37
N ARG A 54 -28.27 -17.12 15.67
CA ARG A 54 -28.67 -18.46 16.14
C ARG A 54 -28.02 -18.87 17.46
N PHE A 55 -26.75 -18.54 17.62
CA PHE A 55 -26.00 -18.82 18.84
C PHE A 55 -26.48 -17.94 20.00
N LEU A 56 -26.63 -16.64 19.79
CA LEU A 56 -27.03 -15.68 20.84
C LEU A 56 -28.51 -15.80 21.24
N ASP A 57 -29.37 -16.30 20.36
CA ASP A 57 -30.75 -16.63 20.70
C ASP A 57 -30.86 -17.92 21.51
N ASN A 58 -29.94 -18.87 21.32
CA ASN A 58 -29.97 -20.19 21.95
C ASN A 58 -28.56 -20.75 22.08
N PHE A 59 -27.95 -20.54 23.24
CA PHE A 59 -26.57 -20.92 23.52
C PHE A 59 -26.33 -22.41 23.32
N SER A 60 -25.39 -22.71 22.43
CA SER A 60 -24.92 -24.07 22.16
C SER A 60 -23.53 -23.97 21.57
N ILE A 61 -22.61 -24.79 22.07
CA ILE A 61 -21.23 -24.80 21.57
C ILE A 61 -21.14 -25.16 20.08
N HIS A 62 -22.05 -25.99 19.57
CA HIS A 62 -22.10 -26.28 18.12
C HIS A 62 -22.42 -25.02 17.31
N LYS A 63 -23.38 -24.21 17.79
CA LYS A 63 -23.73 -22.94 17.13
C LYS A 63 -22.62 -21.89 17.31
N PHE A 64 -21.94 -21.89 18.46
CA PHE A 64 -20.77 -21.04 18.69
C PHE A 64 -19.65 -21.38 17.71
N ALA A 65 -19.28 -22.66 17.60
CA ALA A 65 -18.25 -23.14 16.70
C ALA A 65 -18.59 -22.81 15.23
N LEU A 66 -19.85 -22.98 14.83
CA LEU A 66 -20.29 -22.63 13.47
C LEU A 66 -20.23 -21.12 13.21
N ALA A 67 -20.64 -20.29 14.18
CA ALA A 67 -20.53 -18.83 14.08
C ALA A 67 -19.07 -18.37 14.02
N LEU A 68 -18.21 -18.95 14.85
CA LEU A 68 -16.78 -18.69 14.86
C LEU A 68 -16.15 -19.09 13.53
N PHE A 69 -16.43 -20.29 13.01
CA PHE A 69 -15.94 -20.77 11.73
C PHE A 69 -16.35 -19.88 10.56
N ALA A 70 -17.62 -19.46 10.51
CA ALA A 70 -18.10 -18.53 9.49
C ALA A 70 -17.40 -17.17 9.58
N THR A 71 -17.09 -16.72 10.80
CA THR A 71 -16.37 -15.46 11.01
C THR A 71 -14.91 -15.56 10.63
N VAL A 72 -14.24 -16.66 10.96
CA VAL A 72 -12.87 -16.96 10.53
C VAL A 72 -12.81 -16.96 9.00
N THR A 73 -13.72 -17.66 8.34
CA THR A 73 -13.83 -17.69 6.88
C THR A 73 -13.99 -16.28 6.31
N LEU A 74 -14.88 -15.47 6.89
CA LEU A 74 -15.09 -14.09 6.48
C LEU A 74 -13.84 -13.23 6.67
N CYS A 75 -13.11 -13.38 7.79
CA CYS A 75 -11.88 -12.65 8.04
C CYS A 75 -10.73 -13.05 7.10
N TYR A 76 -10.66 -14.31 6.69
CA TYR A 76 -9.70 -14.78 5.69
C TYR A 76 -9.98 -14.19 4.30
N ILE A 77 -11.24 -13.92 3.97
CA ILE A 77 -11.61 -13.29 2.70
C ILE A 77 -11.38 -11.76 2.77
N ASP A 78 -11.96 -11.09 3.76
CA ASP A 78 -11.69 -9.68 4.06
C ASP A 78 -11.88 -9.41 5.57
N PRO A 79 -10.81 -9.11 6.33
CA PRO A 79 -10.87 -8.94 7.78
C PRO A 79 -11.78 -7.77 8.20
N ARG A 80 -11.93 -6.77 7.34
CA ARG A 80 -12.74 -5.57 7.61
C ARG A 80 -14.21 -5.92 7.62
N ILE A 81 -14.64 -6.73 6.65
CA ILE A 81 -16.03 -7.21 6.55
C ILE A 81 -16.34 -8.19 7.70
N GLY A 82 -15.34 -8.98 8.13
CA GLY A 82 -15.38 -9.74 9.38
C GLY A 82 -15.74 -8.87 10.59
N THR A 83 -15.01 -7.77 10.80
CA THR A 83 -15.30 -6.79 11.87
C THR A 83 -16.68 -6.14 11.71
N LEU A 84 -17.11 -5.82 10.49
CA LEU A 84 -18.46 -5.27 10.25
C LEU A 84 -19.57 -6.25 10.69
N SER A 85 -19.36 -7.55 10.52
CA SER A 85 -20.34 -8.55 10.94
C SER A 85 -20.51 -8.55 12.47
N PHE A 86 -19.41 -8.41 13.21
CA PHE A 86 -19.45 -8.21 14.67
C PHE A 86 -20.16 -6.93 15.04
N LEU A 87 -19.85 -5.82 14.36
CA LEU A 87 -20.48 -4.52 14.64
C LEU A 87 -22.00 -4.58 14.45
N VAL A 88 -22.50 -5.22 13.39
CA VAL A 88 -23.94 -5.44 13.20
C VAL A 88 -24.55 -6.21 14.37
N ILE A 89 -23.95 -7.35 14.75
CA ILE A 89 -24.49 -8.19 15.81
C ILE A 89 -24.41 -7.49 17.17
N PHE A 90 -23.33 -6.76 17.43
CA PHE A 90 -23.12 -5.96 18.63
C PHE A 90 -24.21 -4.90 18.78
N LEU A 91 -24.44 -4.08 17.76
CA LEU A 91 -25.50 -3.07 17.75
C LEU A 91 -26.89 -3.70 17.90
N TRP A 92 -27.12 -4.83 17.23
CA TRP A 92 -28.37 -5.58 17.35
C TRP A 92 -28.60 -6.04 18.80
N GLN A 93 -27.61 -6.63 19.47
CA GLN A 93 -27.77 -7.09 20.86
C GLN A 93 -27.99 -5.93 21.85
N ILE A 94 -27.34 -4.78 21.65
CA ILE A 94 -27.57 -3.59 22.47
C ILE A 94 -29.02 -3.12 22.33
N LEU A 95 -29.53 -3.01 21.11
CA LEU A 95 -30.90 -2.56 20.85
C LEU A 95 -31.97 -3.59 21.29
N GLU A 96 -31.62 -4.87 21.33
CA GLU A 96 -32.45 -5.92 21.96
C GLU A 96 -32.35 -5.93 23.50
N VAL A 97 -31.51 -5.10 24.11
CA VAL A 97 -31.23 -5.04 25.57
C VAL A 97 -30.72 -6.39 26.10
N ARG A 98 -29.94 -7.09 25.29
CA ARG A 98 -29.34 -8.41 25.62
C ARG A 98 -27.85 -8.27 25.93
N VAL A 99 -27.51 -7.32 26.80
CA VAL A 99 -26.11 -6.91 27.08
C VAL A 99 -25.25 -8.07 27.62
N LYS A 100 -25.85 -9.03 28.34
CA LYS A 100 -25.16 -10.25 28.81
C LYS A 100 -24.58 -11.09 27.67
N ASN A 101 -25.18 -11.01 26.48
CA ASN A 101 -24.74 -11.74 25.30
C ASN A 101 -23.45 -11.15 24.70
N LEU A 102 -23.09 -9.89 25.06
CA LEU A 102 -21.87 -9.25 24.58
C LEU A 102 -20.59 -9.92 25.08
N PHE A 103 -20.65 -10.58 26.24
CA PHE A 103 -19.52 -11.36 26.75
C PHE A 103 -19.06 -12.42 25.73
N TRP A 104 -19.99 -13.09 25.06
CA TRP A 104 -19.65 -14.12 24.07
C TRP A 104 -19.07 -13.54 22.78
N LEU A 105 -19.49 -12.34 22.38
CA LEU A 105 -18.88 -11.63 21.25
C LEU A 105 -17.46 -11.20 21.58
N MET A 106 -17.22 -10.72 22.81
CA MET A 106 -15.88 -10.37 23.28
C MET A 106 -14.97 -11.60 23.36
N LEU A 107 -15.48 -12.71 23.89
CA LEU A 107 -14.76 -13.99 23.91
C LEU A 107 -14.40 -14.44 22.49
N ALA A 108 -15.33 -14.35 21.55
CA ALA A 108 -15.06 -14.66 20.15
C ALA A 108 -14.00 -13.74 19.54
N GLY A 109 -14.06 -12.44 19.83
CA GLY A 109 -13.04 -11.48 19.41
C GLY A 109 -11.63 -11.86 19.90
N ILE A 110 -11.52 -12.26 21.17
CA ILE A 110 -10.25 -12.73 21.76
C ILE A 110 -9.76 -14.00 21.05
N LEU A 111 -10.65 -14.98 20.81
CA LEU A 111 -10.29 -16.22 20.12
C LEU A 111 -9.88 -16.01 18.66
N LEU A 112 -10.37 -14.95 18.01
CA LEU A 112 -10.03 -14.63 16.63
C LEU A 112 -8.63 -14.04 16.48
N ILE A 113 -8.07 -13.38 17.50
CA ILE A 113 -6.72 -12.80 17.44
C ILE A 113 -5.67 -13.85 17.04
N PRO A 114 -5.50 -14.97 17.77
CA PRO A 114 -4.49 -15.95 17.43
C PRO A 114 -4.84 -16.75 16.16
N VAL A 115 -6.13 -16.93 15.85
CA VAL A 115 -6.58 -17.55 14.58
C VAL A 115 -6.21 -16.69 13.37
N ASN A 116 -6.18 -15.37 13.52
CA ASN A 116 -5.83 -14.42 12.46
C ASN A 116 -4.35 -13.98 12.53
N ALA A 117 -3.52 -14.66 13.33
CA ALA A 117 -2.12 -14.33 13.50
C ALA A 117 -1.34 -14.31 12.17
N SER A 118 -1.74 -15.15 11.20
CA SER A 118 -1.14 -15.29 9.86
C SER A 118 -1.00 -13.97 9.10
N TRP A 119 -1.95 -13.06 9.24
CA TRP A 119 -1.88 -11.71 8.65
C TRP A 119 -1.70 -10.60 9.70
N LEU A 120 -2.15 -10.81 10.93
CA LEU A 120 -2.06 -9.79 11.99
C LEU A 120 -0.61 -9.57 12.44
N LEU A 121 0.17 -10.64 12.63
CA LEU A 121 1.56 -10.54 13.09
C LEU A 121 2.50 -9.91 12.06
N PRO A 122 2.43 -10.26 10.75
CA PRO A 122 3.22 -9.56 9.74
C PRO A 122 2.95 -8.04 9.71
N ILE A 123 1.69 -7.61 9.83
CA ILE A 123 1.34 -6.18 9.86
C ILE A 123 1.93 -5.49 11.11
N MET A 124 1.83 -6.14 12.27
CA MET A 124 2.37 -5.59 13.51
C MET A 124 3.90 -5.50 13.50
N LYS A 125 4.60 -6.47 12.91
CA LYS A 125 6.07 -6.52 12.85
C LYS A 125 6.66 -5.68 11.72
N GLY A 126 6.01 -5.64 10.56
CA GLY A 126 6.44 -4.88 9.39
C GLY A 126 6.22 -3.36 9.54
N GLY A 127 5.46 -2.95 10.55
CA GLY A 127 5.07 -1.57 10.76
C GLY A 127 4.04 -1.10 9.71
N VAL A 128 3.20 -0.15 10.10
CA VAL A 128 2.19 0.46 9.21
C VAL A 128 2.85 1.46 8.22
N GLY A 129 4.18 1.45 8.11
CA GLY A 129 5.01 2.50 7.49
C GLY A 129 4.78 2.78 6.00
N GLY A 130 3.95 2.01 5.31
CA GLY A 130 3.52 2.26 3.93
C GLY A 130 2.13 2.91 3.80
N LEU A 131 1.34 3.02 4.86
CA LEU A 131 0.05 3.71 4.81
C LEU A 131 0.28 5.19 5.10
N SER A 132 0.20 6.01 4.05
CA SER A 132 0.15 7.46 4.17
C SER A 132 -0.92 7.87 5.20
N THR A 133 -0.50 8.46 6.31
CA THR A 133 -1.38 9.05 7.32
C THR A 133 -2.00 10.37 6.89
N SER A 134 -1.53 10.94 5.77
CA SER A 134 -2.18 12.08 5.12
C SER A 134 -3.42 11.59 4.38
N VAL A 135 -4.58 11.96 4.92
CA VAL A 135 -5.90 11.58 4.45
C VAL A 135 -6.56 12.83 3.88
N THR A 136 -6.45 13.03 2.57
CA THR A 136 -7.00 14.23 1.91
C THR A 136 -8.37 14.01 1.27
N GLU A 137 -8.84 12.76 1.09
CA GLU A 137 -10.11 12.50 0.37
C GLU A 137 -10.95 11.39 1.04
N LEU A 138 -11.68 11.73 2.11
CA LEU A 138 -12.66 10.85 2.78
C LEU A 138 -14.10 11.10 2.34
N GLN A 139 -14.34 11.92 1.31
CA GLN A 139 -15.68 12.26 0.81
C GLN A 139 -16.07 11.33 -0.35
N LEU A 140 -16.08 10.03 -0.08
CA LEU A 140 -16.38 9.00 -1.09
C LEU A 140 -17.89 8.78 -1.30
N SER A 141 -18.73 9.32 -0.41
CA SER A 141 -20.19 9.18 -0.44
C SER A 141 -20.86 10.38 0.23
N SER A 142 -22.17 10.51 0.06
CA SER A 142 -23.00 11.45 0.82
C SER A 142 -24.07 10.70 1.64
N LEU A 143 -24.70 11.38 2.59
CA LEU A 143 -25.83 10.80 3.33
C LEU A 143 -27.00 10.44 2.42
N LEU A 144 -27.22 11.18 1.33
CA LEU A 144 -28.28 10.89 0.37
C LEU A 144 -28.00 9.58 -0.38
N ASN A 145 -26.76 9.36 -0.82
CA ASN A 145 -26.33 8.11 -1.44
C ASN A 145 -26.67 6.91 -0.55
N SER A 146 -26.34 7.03 0.75
CA SER A 146 -26.60 5.97 1.73
C SER A 146 -28.09 5.72 1.96
N LEU A 147 -28.89 6.77 2.19
CA LEU A 147 -30.33 6.64 2.43
C LEU A 147 -31.09 6.09 1.21
N PHE A 148 -30.63 6.41 0.00
CA PHE A 148 -31.23 5.95 -1.26
C PHE A 148 -30.71 4.56 -1.67
N LEU A 149 -29.82 3.94 -0.88
CA LEU A 149 -29.12 2.69 -1.21
C LEU A 149 -28.47 2.76 -2.60
N PHE A 150 -27.97 3.95 -2.93
CA PHE A 150 -27.37 4.29 -4.21
C PHE A 150 -25.86 4.38 -4.02
N ALA A 151 -25.14 3.41 -4.60
CA ALA A 151 -23.68 3.42 -4.55
C ALA A 151 -23.13 4.65 -5.28
N PRO A 152 -22.19 5.40 -4.67
CA PRO A 152 -21.77 6.72 -5.14
C PRO A 152 -21.12 6.76 -6.52
N HIS A 153 -20.62 5.62 -7.02
CA HIS A 153 -19.98 5.53 -8.33
C HIS A 153 -20.91 4.93 -9.40
N TRP A 154 -22.18 4.70 -9.10
CA TRP A 154 -23.11 4.10 -10.06
C TRP A 154 -23.49 5.05 -11.21
N PRO A 155 -23.57 4.59 -12.47
CA PRO A 155 -23.19 3.26 -12.98
C PRO A 155 -21.73 3.17 -13.47
N SER A 156 -21.01 4.30 -13.49
CA SER A 156 -19.73 4.40 -14.20
C SER A 156 -18.55 3.71 -13.52
N ASN A 157 -18.64 3.42 -12.22
CA ASN A 157 -17.62 2.80 -11.40
C ASN A 157 -16.25 3.52 -11.42
N ILE A 158 -16.27 4.86 -11.53
CA ILE A 158 -15.06 5.68 -11.55
C ILE A 158 -14.81 6.20 -10.13
N PHE A 159 -13.68 5.82 -9.55
CA PHE A 159 -13.28 6.26 -8.21
C PHE A 159 -13.08 7.79 -8.16
N GLY A 160 -13.39 8.43 -7.04
CA GLY A 160 -13.30 9.89 -6.88
C GLY A 160 -14.45 10.69 -7.52
N LYS A 161 -15.22 10.10 -8.45
CA LYS A 161 -16.43 10.72 -9.00
C LYS A 161 -17.66 10.28 -8.23
N VAL A 162 -18.15 11.13 -7.33
CA VAL A 162 -19.40 10.91 -6.58
C VAL A 162 -20.57 11.44 -7.38
N VAL A 163 -21.53 10.56 -7.68
CA VAL A 163 -22.77 10.88 -8.38
C VAL A 163 -23.90 10.99 -7.36
N GLN A 164 -24.75 12.00 -7.49
CA GLN A 164 -25.95 12.12 -6.68
C GLN A 164 -27.00 11.08 -7.12
N PRO A 165 -27.82 10.54 -6.20
CA PRO A 165 -28.86 9.59 -6.57
C PRO A 165 -29.79 10.17 -7.65
N PHE A 166 -30.04 9.40 -8.71
CA PHE A 166 -31.00 9.81 -9.74
C PHE A 166 -32.41 9.93 -9.15
N PHE A 167 -33.25 10.81 -9.71
CA PHE A 167 -34.60 11.07 -9.18
C PHE A 167 -35.44 9.80 -9.02
N TYR A 168 -35.27 8.81 -9.89
CA TYR A 168 -36.01 7.56 -9.85
C TYR A 168 -35.58 6.64 -8.70
N PHE A 169 -34.51 6.92 -7.95
CA PHE A 169 -34.18 6.25 -6.69
C PHE A 169 -34.95 6.81 -5.48
N SER A 170 -35.67 7.93 -5.62
CA SER A 170 -36.41 8.58 -4.52
C SER A 170 -37.49 7.71 -3.87
N LEU A 171 -37.96 6.67 -4.57
CA LEU A 171 -38.91 5.71 -4.01
C LEU A 171 -38.23 4.73 -3.05
N ILE A 172 -36.89 4.58 -3.05
CA ILE A 172 -36.18 3.68 -2.13
C ILE A 172 -36.36 4.05 -0.65
N PRO A 173 -36.10 5.30 -0.20
CA PRO A 173 -36.36 5.68 1.18
C PRO A 173 -37.82 5.46 1.59
N ALA A 174 -38.77 5.76 0.70
CA ALA A 174 -40.19 5.52 0.94
C ALA A 174 -40.51 4.01 1.07
N LEU A 175 -39.87 3.16 0.27
CA LEU A 175 -40.01 1.71 0.41
C LEU A 175 -39.28 1.16 1.64
N ALA A 176 -38.14 1.72 2.04
CA ALA A 176 -37.42 1.26 3.24
C ALA A 176 -38.19 1.63 4.52
N PHE A 177 -38.65 2.87 4.64
CA PHE A 177 -39.27 3.36 5.88
C PHE A 177 -40.80 3.35 5.88
N GLY A 178 -41.46 3.22 4.72
CA GLY A 178 -42.92 3.27 4.61
C GLY A 178 -43.62 2.21 5.46
N GLY A 179 -43.00 1.03 5.61
CA GLY A 179 -43.47 -0.04 6.47
C GLY A 179 -43.59 0.36 7.94
N LEU A 180 -42.82 1.33 8.44
CA LEU A 180 -42.88 1.80 9.82
C LEU A 180 -44.11 2.66 10.11
N MET A 181 -44.71 3.27 9.08
CA MET A 181 -45.88 4.15 9.22
C MET A 181 -47.18 3.37 9.49
N PHE A 182 -47.14 2.03 9.44
CA PHE A 182 -48.29 1.18 9.70
C PHE A 182 -48.45 0.87 11.20
N ARG A 183 -49.69 0.82 11.69
CA ARG A 183 -49.99 0.66 13.14
C ARG A 183 -49.57 -0.70 13.75
N LYS A 184 -49.18 -1.70 12.96
CA LYS A 184 -48.93 -3.09 13.43
C LYS A 184 -47.50 -3.58 13.14
N VAL A 185 -46.51 -2.74 13.39
CA VAL A 185 -45.11 -3.07 13.10
C VAL A 185 -44.44 -3.73 14.29
N ASP A 186 -43.86 -4.90 14.06
CA ASP A 186 -43.06 -5.63 15.05
C ASP A 186 -41.81 -4.82 15.44
N LYS A 187 -41.45 -4.84 16.75
CA LYS A 187 -40.29 -4.15 17.33
C LYS A 187 -39.00 -4.40 16.54
N LYS A 188 -38.83 -5.59 15.95
CA LYS A 188 -37.65 -5.94 15.15
C LYS A 188 -37.39 -4.99 13.98
N TYR A 189 -38.43 -4.45 13.33
CA TYR A 189 -38.26 -3.55 12.20
C TYR A 189 -37.78 -2.15 12.63
N TYR A 190 -38.13 -1.71 13.84
CA TYR A 190 -37.54 -0.50 14.43
C TYR A 190 -36.05 -0.70 14.72
N ILE A 191 -35.68 -1.86 15.26
CA ILE A 191 -34.26 -2.23 15.47
C ILE A 191 -33.50 -2.22 14.15
N PHE A 192 -34.03 -2.87 13.11
CA PHE A 192 -33.41 -2.86 11.77
C PHE A 192 -33.27 -1.46 11.20
N SER A 193 -34.26 -0.59 11.41
CA SER A 193 -34.23 0.79 10.94
C SER A 193 -33.16 1.62 11.66
N LEU A 194 -32.99 1.45 12.98
CA LEU A 194 -31.94 2.14 13.73
C LEU A 194 -30.53 1.68 13.31
N ILE A 195 -30.33 0.37 13.13
CA ILE A 195 -29.04 -0.16 12.65
C ILE A 195 -28.78 0.30 11.22
N PHE A 196 -29.81 0.31 10.35
CA PHE A 196 -29.72 0.84 9.00
C PHE A 196 -29.29 2.31 9.01
N LEU A 197 -29.94 3.16 9.82
CA LEU A 197 -29.61 4.58 9.93
C LEU A 197 -28.19 4.80 10.47
N PHE A 198 -27.73 3.98 11.41
CA PHE A 198 -26.35 4.01 11.88
C PHE A 198 -25.36 3.74 10.74
N PHE A 199 -25.55 2.68 9.96
CA PHE A 199 -24.67 2.39 8.82
C PHE A 199 -24.82 3.41 7.69
N ALA A 200 -26.01 3.98 7.49
CA ALA A 200 -26.21 5.08 6.55
C ALA A 200 -25.42 6.32 6.97
N PHE A 201 -25.37 6.63 8.26
CA PHE A 201 -24.59 7.73 8.81
C PHE A 201 -23.08 7.51 8.66
N VAL A 202 -22.57 6.31 8.96
CA VAL A 202 -21.12 6.04 8.86
C VAL A 202 -20.66 5.88 7.41
N SER A 203 -21.49 5.37 6.51
CA SER A 203 -21.15 5.20 5.09
C SER A 203 -20.94 6.52 4.33
N LYS A 204 -21.49 7.65 4.82
CA LYS A 204 -21.22 8.99 4.25
C LYS A 204 -19.75 9.41 4.38
N GLY A 205 -18.99 8.78 5.28
CA GLY A 205 -17.62 9.19 5.59
C GLY A 205 -17.54 10.61 6.16
N SER A 206 -16.59 11.40 5.65
CA SER A 206 -16.36 12.79 6.07
C SER A 206 -17.37 13.79 5.50
N ALA A 207 -18.30 13.38 4.63
CA ALA A 207 -19.30 14.28 4.09
C ALA A 207 -20.22 14.85 5.20
N PRO A 208 -20.68 16.11 5.11
CA PRO A 208 -21.63 16.66 6.06
C PRO A 208 -22.93 15.84 6.15
N PRO A 209 -23.62 15.82 7.31
CA PRO A 209 -23.30 16.47 8.59
C PRO A 209 -22.27 15.68 9.43
N LEU A 210 -21.57 16.31 10.39
CA LEU A 210 -20.65 15.64 11.33
C LEU A 210 -19.50 14.85 10.66
N GLY A 211 -18.82 15.44 9.68
CA GLY A 211 -17.65 14.83 9.02
C GLY A 211 -16.46 14.63 9.97
N SER A 212 -16.23 15.60 10.85
CA SER A 212 -15.14 15.60 11.84
C SER A 212 -15.18 14.40 12.81
N TRP A 213 -16.37 13.88 13.12
CA TRP A 213 -16.52 12.69 13.95
C TRP A 213 -15.98 11.44 13.24
N TYR A 214 -16.23 11.33 11.94
CA TYR A 214 -15.70 10.22 11.13
C TYR A 214 -14.18 10.33 10.96
N GLU A 215 -13.65 11.53 10.72
CA GLU A 215 -12.20 11.77 10.70
C GLU A 215 -11.54 11.43 12.03
N PHE A 216 -12.16 11.81 13.16
CA PHE A 216 -11.70 11.40 14.49
C PHE A 216 -11.65 9.88 14.63
N PHE A 217 -12.71 9.18 14.22
CA PHE A 217 -12.76 7.71 14.26
C PHE A 217 -11.62 7.08 13.44
N VAL A 218 -11.42 7.52 12.19
CA VAL A 218 -10.41 6.95 11.29
C VAL A 218 -8.99 7.24 11.77
N ASN A 219 -8.73 8.44 12.31
CA ASN A 219 -7.38 8.90 12.62
C ASN A 219 -6.93 8.62 14.06
N ARG A 220 -7.85 8.48 15.01
CA ARG A 220 -7.52 8.36 16.45
C ARG A 220 -7.87 7.01 17.06
N VAL A 221 -8.86 6.29 16.54
CA VAL A 221 -9.25 4.99 17.09
C VAL A 221 -8.31 3.91 16.55
N PRO A 222 -7.74 3.03 17.40
CA PRO A 222 -6.94 1.90 16.94
C PRO A 222 -7.70 1.09 15.89
N PHE A 223 -7.03 0.78 14.78
CA PHE A 223 -7.61 0.10 13.60
C PHE A 223 -8.72 0.89 12.86
N GLY A 224 -9.02 2.13 13.24
CA GLY A 224 -9.98 3.00 12.53
C GLY A 224 -9.56 3.31 11.09
N SER A 225 -8.24 3.40 10.84
CA SER A 225 -7.64 3.62 9.52
C SER A 225 -8.01 2.54 8.50
N ILE A 226 -8.35 1.33 8.95
CA ILE A 226 -8.76 0.21 8.11
C ILE A 226 -10.11 0.50 7.42
N PHE A 227 -10.93 1.37 8.02
CA PHE A 227 -12.23 1.81 7.51
C PHE A 227 -12.16 3.14 6.77
N ARG A 228 -10.98 3.58 6.29
CA ARG A 228 -10.82 4.78 5.45
C ARG A 228 -11.79 4.84 4.27
N ASP A 229 -12.09 3.67 3.70
CA ASP A 229 -13.11 3.53 2.67
C ASP A 229 -14.47 3.23 3.30
N SER A 230 -15.30 4.27 3.38
CA SER A 230 -16.64 4.22 3.97
C SER A 230 -17.65 3.42 3.15
N SER A 231 -17.36 3.11 1.88
CA SER A 231 -18.30 2.39 1.01
C SER A 231 -18.60 0.97 1.53
N LYS A 232 -17.69 0.36 2.30
CA LYS A 232 -17.87 -0.98 2.89
C LYS A 232 -19.04 -1.08 3.86
N PHE A 233 -19.46 0.04 4.46
CA PHE A 233 -20.65 0.08 5.30
C PHE A 233 -21.95 -0.11 4.50
N PHE A 234 -21.91 -0.10 3.15
CA PHE A 234 -23.06 -0.49 2.32
C PHE A 234 -23.47 -1.96 2.49
N ILE A 235 -22.55 -2.87 2.84
CA ILE A 235 -22.85 -4.30 2.99
C ILE A 235 -23.98 -4.56 4.01
N PRO A 236 -23.83 -4.14 5.29
CA PRO A 236 -24.92 -4.28 6.26
C PRO A 236 -26.13 -3.42 5.93
N MET A 237 -25.92 -2.23 5.35
CA MET A 237 -27.00 -1.31 4.99
C MET A 237 -27.92 -1.89 3.91
N VAL A 238 -27.38 -2.51 2.86
CA VAL A 238 -28.16 -3.17 1.79
C VAL A 238 -28.90 -4.39 2.32
N LEU A 239 -28.29 -5.18 3.22
CA LEU A 239 -28.95 -6.31 3.87
C LEU A 239 -30.19 -5.86 4.66
N LEU A 240 -30.04 -4.84 5.49
CA LEU A 240 -31.13 -4.31 6.32
C LEU A 240 -32.16 -3.57 5.46
N GLY A 241 -31.71 -2.79 4.48
CA GLY A 241 -32.56 -2.09 3.51
C GLY A 241 -33.47 -3.05 2.74
N GLY A 242 -32.94 -4.18 2.28
CA GLY A 242 -33.74 -5.22 1.63
C GLY A 242 -34.82 -5.82 2.54
N ILE A 243 -34.53 -6.02 3.83
CA ILE A 243 -35.51 -6.49 4.84
C ILE A 243 -36.62 -5.45 5.05
N LEU A 244 -36.24 -4.19 5.16
CA LEU A 244 -37.16 -3.07 5.36
C LEU A 244 -38.07 -2.85 4.13
N ILE A 245 -37.51 -2.86 2.92
CA ILE A 245 -38.26 -2.82 1.66
C ILE A 245 -39.26 -3.98 1.61
N GLY A 246 -38.80 -5.21 1.90
CA GLY A 246 -39.66 -6.38 1.90
C GLY A 246 -40.82 -6.29 2.90
N ASN A 247 -40.62 -5.66 4.05
CA ASN A 247 -41.67 -5.41 5.04
C ASN A 247 -42.72 -4.43 4.53
N THR A 248 -42.29 -3.34 3.90
CA THR A 248 -43.20 -2.36 3.29
C THR A 248 -44.04 -2.98 2.19
N VAL A 249 -43.45 -3.80 1.32
CA VAL A 249 -44.21 -4.50 0.27
C VAL A 249 -45.21 -5.48 0.86
N ASP A 250 -44.83 -6.23 1.89
CA ASP A 250 -45.73 -7.17 2.55
C ASP A 250 -46.94 -6.47 3.18
N LEU A 251 -46.70 -5.36 3.89
CA LEU A 251 -47.76 -4.55 4.49
C LEU A 251 -48.64 -3.90 3.42
N ALA A 252 -48.06 -3.36 2.34
CA ALA A 252 -48.80 -2.77 1.23
C ALA A 252 -49.69 -3.79 0.52
N CYS A 253 -49.18 -5.00 0.25
CA CYS A 253 -49.99 -6.10 -0.28
C CYS A 253 -51.14 -6.48 0.66
N ASN A 254 -50.93 -6.41 1.97
CA ASN A 254 -51.96 -6.75 2.95
C ASN A 254 -53.03 -5.67 3.14
N LEU A 255 -52.82 -4.44 2.66
CA LEU A 255 -53.86 -3.40 2.64
C LEU A 255 -55.01 -3.73 1.68
N PHE A 256 -54.70 -4.42 0.58
CA PHE A 256 -55.68 -4.70 -0.46
C PHE A 256 -56.33 -6.07 -0.24
N ARG A 257 -57.67 -6.13 -0.27
CA ARG A 257 -58.38 -7.43 -0.22
C ARG A 257 -58.31 -8.18 -1.55
N ASN A 258 -58.27 -7.46 -2.68
CA ASN A 258 -58.25 -8.02 -4.02
C ASN A 258 -56.88 -8.64 -4.37
N ILE A 259 -56.85 -9.93 -4.71
CA ILE A 259 -55.64 -10.67 -5.09
C ILE A 259 -54.92 -10.08 -6.30
N HIS A 260 -55.65 -9.52 -7.28
CA HIS A 260 -55.05 -8.90 -8.46
C HIS A 260 -54.25 -7.66 -8.08
N LEU A 261 -54.75 -6.86 -7.13
CA LEU A 261 -54.08 -5.66 -6.68
C LEU A 261 -52.85 -5.98 -5.83
N LYS A 262 -52.90 -7.07 -5.02
CA LYS A 262 -51.70 -7.61 -4.34
C LYS A 262 -50.61 -8.00 -5.34
N ARG A 263 -50.99 -8.76 -6.38
CA ARG A 263 -50.07 -9.19 -7.44
C ARG A 263 -49.50 -7.99 -8.18
N PHE A 264 -50.33 -6.99 -8.47
CA PHE A 264 -49.89 -5.75 -9.11
C PHE A 264 -48.84 -5.03 -8.29
N VAL A 265 -49.07 -4.79 -6.99
CA VAL A 265 -48.09 -4.13 -6.10
C VAL A 265 -46.77 -4.92 -6.05
N PHE A 266 -46.87 -6.24 -5.88
CA PHE A 266 -45.69 -7.11 -5.86
C PHE A 266 -44.88 -7.01 -7.17
N VAL A 267 -45.54 -7.13 -8.32
CA VAL A 267 -44.89 -7.07 -9.64
C VAL A 267 -44.35 -5.67 -9.92
N ALA A 268 -45.08 -4.62 -9.56
CA ALA A 268 -44.67 -3.23 -9.76
C ALA A 268 -43.37 -2.92 -8.99
N VAL A 269 -43.28 -3.33 -7.72
CA VAL A 269 -42.06 -3.13 -6.92
C VAL A 269 -40.92 -4.01 -7.44
N TYR A 270 -41.22 -5.26 -7.84
CA TYR A 270 -40.22 -6.13 -8.48
C TYR A 270 -39.62 -5.47 -9.74
N LEU A 271 -40.46 -5.03 -10.67
CA LEU A 271 -40.02 -4.38 -11.90
C LEU A 271 -39.27 -3.07 -11.63
N TYR A 272 -39.74 -2.28 -10.65
CA TYR A 272 -39.04 -1.08 -10.20
C TYR A 272 -37.61 -1.39 -9.74
N LEU A 273 -37.41 -2.39 -8.87
CA LEU A 273 -36.07 -2.77 -8.41
C LEU A 273 -35.17 -3.27 -9.54
N ILE A 274 -35.71 -4.01 -10.51
CA ILE A 274 -34.96 -4.42 -11.71
C ILE A 274 -34.59 -3.21 -12.57
N LEU A 275 -35.48 -2.22 -12.71
CA LEU A 275 -35.22 -1.01 -13.48
C LEU A 275 -34.07 -0.17 -12.90
N LEU A 276 -33.89 -0.17 -11.57
CA LEU A 276 -32.78 0.53 -10.91
C LEU A 276 -31.40 0.04 -11.37
N ILE A 277 -31.28 -1.23 -11.73
CA ILE A 277 -30.04 -1.86 -12.18
C ILE A 277 -29.93 -1.97 -13.71
N SER A 278 -30.85 -1.35 -14.45
CA SER A 278 -30.91 -1.44 -15.93
C SER A 278 -29.60 -1.08 -16.66
N PRO A 279 -28.74 -0.14 -16.21
CA PRO A 279 -27.43 0.07 -16.83
C PRO A 279 -26.57 -1.20 -16.96
N ALA A 280 -26.61 -2.09 -15.96
CA ALA A 280 -25.88 -3.35 -16.00
C ALA A 280 -26.50 -4.38 -16.94
N ILE A 281 -27.83 -4.46 -16.96
CA ILE A 281 -28.56 -5.40 -17.83
C ILE A 281 -28.33 -5.05 -19.31
N ILE A 282 -28.24 -3.75 -19.63
CA ILE A 282 -28.07 -3.26 -21.01
C ILE A 282 -26.59 -3.21 -21.42
N GLY A 283 -25.64 -3.60 -20.54
CA GLY A 283 -24.21 -3.59 -20.84
C GLY A 283 -23.61 -2.18 -20.95
N LYS A 284 -24.25 -1.17 -20.32
CA LYS A 284 -23.78 0.23 -20.24
C LYS A 284 -22.80 0.48 -19.09
N MET A 285 -22.31 -0.59 -18.46
CA MET A 285 -21.22 -0.51 -17.50
C MET A 285 -19.91 -0.24 -18.23
N ASN A 286 -18.88 0.04 -17.47
CA ASN A 286 -17.64 0.62 -17.97
C ASN A 286 -16.46 -0.35 -17.97
N PHE A 287 -16.56 -1.44 -17.20
CA PHE A 287 -15.46 -2.39 -16.98
C PHE A 287 -15.91 -3.83 -17.32
N ASN A 288 -15.84 -4.78 -16.38
CA ASN A 288 -16.06 -6.20 -16.63
C ASN A 288 -17.47 -6.53 -17.16
N LEU A 289 -18.47 -5.72 -16.80
CA LEU A 289 -19.85 -5.89 -17.26
C LEU A 289 -20.17 -5.02 -18.49
N SER A 290 -19.17 -4.37 -19.06
CA SER A 290 -19.34 -3.62 -20.30
C SER A 290 -19.43 -4.57 -21.50
N ALA A 291 -20.17 -4.17 -22.53
CA ALA A 291 -20.20 -4.90 -23.80
C ALA A 291 -18.96 -4.64 -24.69
N ARG A 292 -17.88 -4.04 -24.14
CA ARG A 292 -16.68 -3.68 -24.90
C ARG A 292 -15.83 -4.92 -25.18
N ARG A 293 -15.36 -5.06 -26.41
CA ARG A 293 -14.35 -6.08 -26.74
C ARG A 293 -12.97 -5.51 -26.44
N GLU A 294 -12.17 -6.30 -25.73
CA GLU A 294 -10.75 -6.00 -25.53
C GLU A 294 -10.02 -5.90 -26.88
N SER A 295 -8.99 -5.05 -26.95
CA SER A 295 -8.21 -4.87 -28.18
C SER A 295 -7.44 -6.15 -28.52
N SER A 296 -7.45 -6.55 -29.79
CA SER A 296 -6.61 -7.64 -30.30
C SER A 296 -5.11 -7.35 -30.17
N ASP A 297 -4.71 -6.08 -30.00
CA ASP A 297 -3.32 -5.68 -29.82
C ASP A 297 -2.66 -6.37 -28.61
N TYR A 298 -3.40 -6.54 -27.50
CA TYR A 298 -2.87 -7.21 -26.30
C TYR A 298 -2.53 -8.68 -26.55
N GLN A 299 -3.31 -9.37 -27.37
CA GLN A 299 -3.04 -10.76 -27.74
C GLN A 299 -1.77 -10.88 -28.61
N ILE A 300 -1.56 -9.91 -29.50
CA ILE A 300 -0.36 -9.86 -30.33
C ILE A 300 0.88 -9.60 -29.46
N ILE A 301 0.80 -8.64 -28.53
CA ILE A 301 1.87 -8.37 -27.54
C ILE A 301 2.16 -9.63 -26.72
N TYR A 302 1.13 -10.30 -26.21
CA TYR A 302 1.27 -11.56 -25.48
C TYR A 302 2.05 -12.61 -26.28
N ASN A 303 1.65 -12.84 -27.54
CA ASN A 303 2.28 -13.85 -28.38
C ASN A 303 3.77 -13.52 -28.64
N ASN A 304 4.08 -12.26 -28.92
CA ASN A 304 5.46 -11.82 -29.16
C ASN A 304 6.32 -11.93 -27.90
N LEU A 305 5.83 -11.51 -26.74
CA LEU A 305 6.57 -11.60 -25.48
C LEU A 305 6.81 -13.06 -25.04
N ASN A 306 5.86 -13.95 -25.31
CA ASN A 306 5.96 -15.36 -24.94
C ASN A 306 6.94 -16.14 -25.83
N GLN A 307 7.20 -15.69 -27.06
CA GLN A 307 8.16 -16.32 -27.98
C GLN A 307 9.63 -16.04 -27.63
N VAL A 308 9.92 -15.00 -26.85
CA VAL A 308 11.29 -14.63 -26.48
C VAL A 308 11.75 -15.48 -25.30
N ASN A 309 12.76 -16.33 -25.49
CA ASN A 309 13.33 -17.22 -24.47
C ASN A 309 14.38 -16.53 -23.58
N ASP A 310 14.09 -15.32 -23.11
CA ASP A 310 14.94 -14.55 -22.20
C ASP A 310 14.18 -14.17 -20.92
N ASN A 311 14.91 -13.92 -19.84
CA ASN A 311 14.39 -13.33 -18.61
C ASN A 311 14.56 -11.81 -18.66
N PHE A 312 13.46 -11.07 -18.55
CA PHE A 312 13.47 -9.61 -18.63
C PHE A 312 12.18 -9.01 -18.09
N LYS A 313 12.20 -7.75 -17.71
CA LYS A 313 11.00 -7.02 -17.26
C LYS A 313 10.36 -6.26 -18.41
N THR A 314 9.05 -6.12 -18.37
CA THR A 314 8.30 -5.21 -19.25
C THR A 314 7.80 -4.01 -18.45
N LEU A 315 7.81 -2.82 -19.04
CA LEU A 315 7.34 -1.59 -18.41
C LEU A 315 6.12 -1.06 -19.16
N TRP A 316 5.02 -0.91 -18.45
CA TRP A 316 3.74 -0.46 -19.01
C TRP A 316 3.40 0.95 -18.55
N PHE A 317 3.08 1.81 -19.52
CA PHE A 317 2.57 3.17 -19.28
C PHE A 317 1.06 3.21 -19.55
N ASN A 318 0.24 3.83 -18.70
CA ASN A 318 0.60 4.51 -17.44
C ASN A 318 0.76 3.54 -16.26
N GLU A 319 -0.11 2.54 -16.19
CA GLU A 319 -0.04 1.41 -15.28
C GLU A 319 -0.20 0.12 -16.08
N LYS A 320 0.28 -1.01 -15.52
CA LYS A 320 0.11 -2.31 -16.18
C LYS A 320 -1.39 -2.67 -16.29
N PRO A 321 -1.89 -3.03 -17.49
CA PRO A 321 -3.27 -3.46 -17.65
C PRO A 321 -3.49 -4.85 -17.03
N GLN A 322 -4.74 -5.17 -16.70
CA GLN A 322 -5.09 -6.48 -16.11
C GLN A 322 -4.80 -7.67 -17.05
N VAL A 323 -4.78 -7.41 -18.35
CA VAL A 323 -4.49 -8.39 -19.41
C VAL A 323 -3.02 -8.42 -19.82
N ALA A 324 -2.14 -7.69 -19.12
CA ALA A 324 -0.71 -7.70 -19.41
C ALA A 324 -0.13 -9.11 -19.25
N PHE A 325 0.78 -9.49 -20.15
CA PHE A 325 1.54 -10.73 -20.02
C PHE A 325 2.55 -10.61 -18.88
N GLU A 326 2.50 -11.54 -17.94
CA GLU A 326 3.39 -11.58 -16.78
C GLU A 326 3.67 -13.03 -16.40
N THR A 327 4.95 -13.35 -16.21
CA THR A 327 5.43 -14.61 -15.62
C THR A 327 6.52 -14.31 -14.62
N SER A 328 6.95 -15.30 -13.82
CA SER A 328 8.07 -15.10 -12.89
C SER A 328 9.35 -14.65 -13.59
N ALA A 329 9.63 -15.21 -14.77
CA ALA A 329 10.78 -14.84 -15.62
C ALA A 329 10.60 -13.50 -16.35
N LYS A 330 9.34 -13.08 -16.56
CA LYS A 330 8.97 -11.88 -17.31
C LYS A 330 7.99 -10.99 -16.54
N PRO A 331 8.43 -10.36 -15.43
CA PRO A 331 7.53 -9.55 -14.63
C PRO A 331 7.10 -8.28 -15.38
N ALA A 332 5.85 -7.86 -15.15
CA ALA A 332 5.27 -6.65 -15.73
C ALA A 332 5.21 -5.54 -14.68
N LEU A 333 5.86 -4.41 -14.99
CA LEU A 333 5.99 -3.25 -14.11
C LEU A 333 5.08 -2.12 -14.56
N SER A 334 4.55 -1.36 -13.59
CA SER A 334 3.81 -0.12 -13.86
C SER A 334 4.77 1.08 -13.80
N ALA A 335 4.74 1.95 -14.81
CA ALA A 335 5.62 3.11 -14.87
C ALA A 335 5.42 4.11 -13.73
N ASN A 336 4.17 4.29 -13.28
CA ASN A 336 3.86 5.18 -12.14
C ASN A 336 4.53 4.76 -10.81
N GLN A 337 4.98 3.52 -10.68
CA GLN A 337 5.65 3.03 -9.49
C GLN A 337 7.16 3.27 -9.51
N LEU A 338 7.76 3.57 -10.67
CA LEU A 338 9.22 3.70 -10.78
C LEU A 338 9.79 4.81 -9.90
N VAL A 339 9.05 5.91 -9.72
CA VAL A 339 9.48 7.03 -8.86
C VAL A 339 9.53 6.70 -7.37
N SER A 340 8.99 5.54 -6.95
CA SER A 340 9.23 5.05 -5.58
C SER A 340 10.67 4.59 -5.38
N TYR A 341 11.40 4.31 -6.46
CA TYR A 341 12.80 3.96 -6.43
C TYR A 341 13.67 5.21 -6.57
N ARG A 342 14.68 5.30 -5.70
CA ARG A 342 15.59 6.45 -5.61
C ARG A 342 16.20 6.85 -6.97
N PRO A 343 16.67 5.93 -7.84
CA PRO A 343 17.28 6.33 -9.11
C PRO A 343 16.35 7.10 -10.06
N PHE A 344 15.05 6.77 -10.07
CA PHE A 344 14.06 7.49 -10.89
C PHE A 344 13.57 8.76 -10.17
N ALA A 345 13.40 8.70 -8.85
CA ALA A 345 13.06 9.87 -8.04
C ALA A 345 14.13 10.98 -8.15
N SER A 346 15.41 10.62 -8.14
CA SER A 346 16.53 11.57 -8.17
C SER A 346 16.63 12.35 -9.48
N ILE A 347 16.17 11.78 -10.60
CA ILE A 347 16.10 12.45 -11.90
C ILE A 347 14.75 13.10 -12.19
N ASN A 348 13.76 12.90 -11.32
CA ASN A 348 12.44 13.53 -11.41
C ASN A 348 12.48 14.93 -10.77
N GLU A 349 12.19 15.99 -11.51
CA GLU A 349 12.26 17.37 -11.01
C GLU A 349 10.88 17.93 -10.63
N GLY A 350 9.80 17.15 -10.79
CA GLY A 350 8.42 17.54 -10.46
C GLY A 350 7.68 16.55 -9.56
N GLU A 351 6.45 16.91 -9.18
CA GLU A 351 5.53 16.02 -8.45
C GLU A 351 4.89 14.96 -9.36
N ASP A 352 4.85 15.19 -10.67
CA ASP A 352 4.35 14.23 -11.65
C ASP A 352 5.24 12.96 -11.64
N PRO A 353 4.67 11.77 -11.44
CA PRO A 353 5.42 10.51 -11.43
C PRO A 353 6.10 10.19 -12.78
N TYR A 354 5.77 10.86 -13.88
CA TYR A 354 6.40 10.64 -15.19
C TYR A 354 7.40 11.72 -15.57
N ASN A 355 7.59 12.76 -14.76
CA ASN A 355 8.47 13.87 -15.12
C ASN A 355 9.95 13.44 -15.28
N PHE A 356 10.35 12.28 -14.73
CA PHE A 356 11.65 11.65 -15.01
C PHE A 356 11.93 11.39 -16.50
N LEU A 357 10.89 11.28 -17.34
CA LEU A 357 11.04 11.08 -18.80
C LEU A 357 11.72 12.28 -19.49
N ASN A 358 11.72 13.45 -18.86
CA ASN A 358 12.45 14.62 -19.37
C ASN A 358 13.98 14.45 -19.28
N ASN A 359 14.45 13.48 -18.49
CA ASN A 359 15.87 13.16 -18.39
C ASN A 359 16.17 11.92 -19.25
N GLN A 360 16.78 12.13 -20.42
CA GLN A 360 17.13 11.04 -21.37
C GLN A 360 17.96 9.89 -20.74
N GLY A 361 18.64 10.12 -19.62
CA GLY A 361 19.36 9.09 -18.90
C GLY A 361 18.48 8.04 -18.20
N PHE A 362 17.15 8.20 -18.14
CA PHE A 362 16.24 7.22 -17.53
C PHE A 362 16.37 5.82 -18.16
N VAL A 363 16.69 5.75 -19.46
CA VAL A 363 16.88 4.47 -20.18
C VAL A 363 18.01 3.66 -19.57
N ASN A 364 19.08 4.32 -19.10
CA ASN A 364 20.19 3.62 -18.45
C ASN A 364 19.75 3.01 -17.11
N TRP A 365 18.86 3.67 -16.36
CA TRP A 365 18.27 3.07 -15.16
C TRP A 365 17.33 1.90 -15.49
N LEU A 366 16.57 1.99 -16.57
CA LEU A 366 15.75 0.88 -17.05
C LEU A 366 16.59 -0.34 -17.46
N ARG A 367 17.76 -0.14 -18.10
CA ARG A 367 18.72 -1.21 -18.37
C ARG A 367 19.23 -1.87 -17.10
N VAL A 368 19.63 -1.08 -16.10
CA VAL A 368 20.06 -1.60 -14.79
C VAL A 368 18.94 -2.41 -14.11
N PHE A 369 17.69 -2.01 -14.33
CA PHE A 369 16.54 -2.71 -13.76
C PHE A 369 16.10 -3.94 -14.56
N GLY A 370 16.77 -4.26 -15.66
CA GLY A 370 16.47 -5.41 -16.52
C GLY A 370 15.22 -5.25 -17.37
N VAL A 371 14.81 -4.01 -17.65
CA VAL A 371 13.65 -3.74 -18.52
C VAL A 371 14.07 -3.85 -19.98
N LYS A 372 13.42 -4.74 -20.73
CA LYS A 372 13.69 -4.94 -22.17
C LYS A 372 12.68 -4.23 -23.07
N TYR A 373 11.42 -4.13 -22.64
CA TYR A 373 10.36 -3.49 -23.43
C TYR A 373 9.59 -2.44 -22.64
N ILE A 374 9.33 -1.30 -23.28
CA ILE A 374 8.42 -0.25 -22.85
C ILE A 374 7.17 -0.31 -23.71
N ILE A 375 6.00 -0.39 -23.10
CA ILE A 375 4.72 -0.56 -23.78
C ILE A 375 3.82 0.63 -23.41
N LEU A 376 3.41 1.40 -24.41
CA LEU A 376 2.59 2.61 -24.24
C LEU A 376 1.11 2.29 -24.48
N SER A 377 0.50 1.57 -23.54
CA SER A 377 -0.91 1.13 -23.63
C SER A 377 -1.93 2.21 -23.25
N GLY A 378 -1.50 3.27 -22.57
CA GLY A 378 -2.39 4.30 -22.04
C GLY A 378 -3.00 3.91 -20.70
N ASP A 379 -3.99 4.67 -20.24
CA ASP A 379 -4.79 4.32 -19.07
C ASP A 379 -6.11 3.65 -19.52
N PRO A 380 -6.22 2.30 -19.42
CA PRO A 380 -7.45 1.60 -19.81
C PRO A 380 -8.65 1.95 -18.91
N ARG A 381 -8.42 2.53 -17.72
CA ARG A 381 -9.48 2.93 -16.78
C ARG A 381 -9.98 4.34 -17.01
N ASN A 382 -9.22 5.20 -17.71
CA ASN A 382 -9.66 6.55 -18.04
C ASN A 382 -10.53 6.56 -19.31
N LEU A 383 -11.83 6.34 -19.12
CA LEU A 383 -12.79 6.22 -20.23
C LEU A 383 -13.17 7.57 -20.86
N TYR A 384 -12.95 8.67 -20.12
CA TYR A 384 -13.29 10.02 -20.56
C TYR A 384 -12.08 10.92 -20.29
N PRO A 385 -10.98 10.73 -21.02
CA PRO A 385 -9.77 11.50 -20.80
C PRO A 385 -10.07 12.98 -20.98
N THR A 386 -9.63 13.79 -20.02
CA THR A 386 -9.69 15.25 -20.13
C THR A 386 -8.75 15.72 -21.24
N ARG A 387 -8.90 16.97 -21.70
CA ARG A 387 -7.96 17.55 -22.66
C ARG A 387 -6.51 17.53 -22.14
N ASN A 388 -6.33 17.68 -20.83
CA ASN A 388 -5.03 17.59 -20.20
C ASN A 388 -4.50 16.16 -20.22
N ASP A 389 -5.34 15.15 -19.96
CA ASP A 389 -4.94 13.74 -20.02
C ASP A 389 -4.46 13.35 -21.41
N VAL A 390 -5.18 13.78 -22.46
CA VAL A 390 -4.78 13.54 -23.85
C VAL A 390 -3.45 14.23 -24.16
N LYS A 391 -3.30 15.49 -23.76
CA LYS A 391 -2.05 16.24 -23.95
C LYS A 391 -0.87 15.59 -23.22
N ASN A 392 -1.05 15.19 -21.97
CA ASN A 392 -0.02 14.52 -21.17
C ASN A 392 0.35 13.17 -21.80
N TRP A 393 -0.62 12.42 -22.31
CA TRP A 393 -0.38 11.17 -23.00
C TRP A 393 0.39 11.36 -24.32
N GLU A 394 0.04 12.38 -25.11
CA GLU A 394 0.79 12.76 -26.31
C GLU A 394 2.23 13.17 -25.96
N GLU A 395 2.42 13.88 -24.85
CA GLU A 395 3.73 14.27 -24.36
C GLU A 395 4.58 13.06 -23.93
N ILE A 396 4.01 12.11 -23.19
CA ILE A 396 4.67 10.84 -22.83
C ILE A 396 5.08 10.09 -24.11
N ASN A 397 4.15 9.91 -25.05
CA ASN A 397 4.44 9.25 -26.32
C ASN A 397 5.57 9.94 -27.08
N LYS A 398 5.56 11.28 -27.12
CA LYS A 398 6.60 12.07 -27.76
C LYS A 398 7.94 11.91 -27.07
N LEU A 399 8.00 12.05 -25.76
CA LEU A 399 9.23 11.93 -24.96
C LEU A 399 9.86 10.55 -25.13
N VAL A 400 9.07 9.48 -25.01
CA VAL A 400 9.56 8.11 -25.21
C VAL A 400 10.01 7.90 -26.65
N SER A 401 9.22 8.32 -27.65
CA SER A 401 9.58 8.14 -29.06
C SER A 401 10.84 8.90 -29.49
N GLN A 402 11.14 10.03 -28.84
CA GLN A 402 12.30 10.87 -29.14
C GLN A 402 13.53 10.53 -28.28
N THR A 403 13.41 9.60 -27.33
CA THR A 403 14.51 9.26 -26.43
C THR A 403 15.56 8.38 -27.14
N PRO A 404 16.84 8.80 -27.16
CA PRO A 404 17.91 7.98 -27.73
C PRO A 404 18.07 6.63 -27.02
N GLY A 405 18.35 5.57 -27.78
CA GLY A 405 18.56 4.22 -27.23
C GLY A 405 17.28 3.39 -27.07
N LEU A 406 16.13 3.89 -27.54
CA LEU A 406 14.90 3.14 -27.69
C LEU A 406 14.63 2.84 -29.17
N THR A 407 14.40 1.57 -29.50
CA THR A 407 14.03 1.15 -30.87
C THR A 407 12.57 0.75 -30.90
N LYS A 408 11.77 1.39 -31.76
CA LYS A 408 10.36 1.03 -31.90
C LYS A 408 10.23 -0.33 -32.59
N GLU A 409 9.47 -1.24 -32.00
CA GLU A 409 9.19 -2.56 -32.54
C GLU A 409 7.97 -2.51 -33.48
N ASP A 410 8.03 -3.25 -34.59
CA ASP A 410 6.92 -3.39 -35.53
C ASP A 410 6.20 -4.72 -35.34
N TRP A 411 5.47 -4.82 -34.23
CA TRP A 411 4.71 -6.02 -33.87
C TRP A 411 3.33 -6.07 -34.54
N GLY A 412 3.00 -5.13 -35.43
CA GLY A 412 1.67 -5.03 -36.04
C GLY A 412 0.57 -4.58 -35.06
N THR A 413 0.94 -3.88 -33.98
CA THR A 413 0.02 -3.39 -32.94
C THR A 413 -0.19 -1.89 -33.04
N LYS A 414 -1.38 -1.42 -32.66
CA LYS A 414 -1.63 0.02 -32.50
C LYS A 414 -0.97 0.59 -31.25
N ILE A 415 -0.77 -0.26 -30.25
CA ILE A 415 -0.05 0.06 -29.01
C ILE A 415 1.45 0.16 -29.35
N PRO A 416 2.11 1.32 -29.17
CA PRO A 416 3.54 1.43 -29.39
C PRO A 416 4.34 0.60 -28.40
N VAL A 417 5.30 -0.16 -28.93
CA VAL A 417 6.27 -0.95 -28.16
C VAL A 417 7.67 -0.48 -28.52
N PHE A 418 8.49 -0.22 -27.51
CA PHE A 418 9.88 0.17 -27.66
C PHE A 418 10.78 -0.84 -26.96
N ARG A 419 11.84 -1.27 -27.64
CA ARG A 419 12.88 -2.13 -27.10
C ARG A 419 14.04 -1.30 -26.55
N ILE A 420 14.57 -1.77 -25.43
CA ILE A 420 15.82 -1.31 -24.83
C ILE A 420 16.88 -2.36 -25.14
N GLU A 421 17.99 -1.92 -25.73
CA GLU A 421 19.15 -2.79 -25.98
C GLU A 421 19.93 -3.05 -24.69
N ASP A 422 20.46 -4.27 -24.58
CA ASP A 422 21.36 -4.73 -23.51
C ASP A 422 20.83 -4.46 -22.07
N PRO A 423 19.64 -4.99 -21.70
CA PRO A 423 19.19 -4.95 -20.32
C PRO A 423 20.07 -5.87 -19.46
N ARG A 424 20.40 -5.44 -18.24
CA ARG A 424 21.12 -6.31 -17.29
C ARG A 424 20.26 -7.54 -16.97
N PRO A 425 20.86 -8.73 -16.82
CA PRO A 425 20.12 -9.92 -16.45
C PRO A 425 19.54 -9.76 -15.04
N GLU A 426 18.57 -10.62 -14.70
CA GLU A 426 17.91 -10.56 -13.40
C GLU A 426 18.91 -10.69 -12.24
N VAL A 427 19.92 -11.54 -12.44
CA VAL A 427 21.04 -11.80 -11.53
C VAL A 427 22.35 -11.65 -12.30
N TYR A 428 23.29 -10.90 -11.75
CA TYR A 428 24.65 -10.76 -12.27
C TYR A 428 25.65 -10.64 -11.13
N SER A 429 26.92 -10.84 -11.41
CA SER A 429 28.00 -10.65 -10.44
C SER A 429 28.90 -9.48 -10.82
N VAL A 430 29.53 -8.88 -9.81
CA VAL A 430 30.51 -7.81 -9.99
C VAL A 430 31.72 -8.03 -9.09
N LYS A 431 32.90 -7.71 -9.61
CA LYS A 431 34.14 -7.77 -8.84
C LYS A 431 34.16 -6.75 -7.71
N LYS A 432 33.66 -5.53 -7.96
CA LYS A 432 33.76 -4.40 -7.03
C LYS A 432 32.46 -3.62 -6.92
N LEU A 433 32.13 -3.19 -5.71
CA LEU A 433 31.11 -2.18 -5.48
C LEU A 433 31.73 -0.78 -5.33
N ALA A 434 30.96 0.23 -5.70
CA ALA A 434 31.26 1.63 -5.40
C ALA A 434 30.50 2.06 -4.13
N LEU A 435 31.21 2.46 -3.08
CA LEU A 435 30.63 3.18 -1.94
C LEU A 435 30.60 4.68 -2.27
N ILE A 436 29.43 5.19 -2.62
CA ILE A 436 29.23 6.59 -2.95
C ILE A 436 29.03 7.37 -1.66
N VAL A 437 29.81 8.44 -1.53
CA VAL A 437 29.69 9.44 -0.47
C VAL A 437 29.28 10.75 -1.11
N GLY A 438 28.08 11.23 -0.79
CA GLY A 438 27.51 12.48 -1.29
C GLY A 438 26.21 12.28 -2.08
N SER A 439 26.07 13.03 -3.18
CA SER A 439 24.84 13.14 -3.96
C SER A 439 24.58 11.91 -4.85
N ASP A 440 23.36 11.81 -5.42
CA ASP A 440 23.02 10.77 -6.39
C ASP A 440 23.94 10.79 -7.64
N ILE A 441 24.21 9.61 -8.20
CA ILE A 441 24.92 9.49 -9.47
C ILE A 441 24.00 9.92 -10.62
N ILE A 442 24.52 10.71 -11.56
CA ILE A 442 23.83 11.05 -12.79
C ILE A 442 23.90 9.84 -13.75
N PRO A 443 22.78 9.37 -14.31
CA PRO A 443 22.78 8.19 -15.17
C PRO A 443 23.55 8.45 -16.47
N THR A 444 24.65 7.71 -16.65
CA THR A 444 25.43 7.62 -17.89
C THR A 444 25.29 6.21 -18.48
N SER A 445 25.92 5.92 -19.63
CA SER A 445 25.93 4.57 -20.20
C SER A 445 26.70 3.55 -19.36
N LYS A 446 27.60 4.01 -18.49
CA LYS A 446 28.42 3.18 -17.59
C LYS A 446 28.15 3.58 -16.14
N ILE A 447 27.08 3.01 -15.58
CA ILE A 447 26.69 3.29 -14.19
C ILE A 447 27.43 2.31 -13.27
N PRO A 448 28.25 2.81 -12.32
CA PRO A 448 28.96 1.96 -11.38
C PRO A 448 27.97 1.25 -10.46
N THR A 449 28.19 -0.04 -10.19
CA THR A 449 27.33 -0.78 -9.25
C THR A 449 27.60 -0.28 -7.83
N ALA A 450 26.63 0.46 -7.28
CA ALA A 450 26.88 1.39 -6.20
C ALA A 450 25.97 1.19 -4.98
N VAL A 451 26.51 1.47 -3.80
CA VAL A 451 25.77 1.64 -2.54
C VAL A 451 26.06 3.04 -2.00
N TYR A 452 25.08 3.64 -1.32
CA TYR A 452 25.18 5.02 -0.86
C TYR A 452 25.31 5.08 0.66
N ALA A 453 26.40 5.69 1.15
CA ALA A 453 26.66 5.82 2.59
C ALA A 453 25.53 6.58 3.30
N GLU A 454 25.02 7.64 2.67
CA GLU A 454 23.95 8.47 3.21
C GLU A 454 22.53 7.94 2.94
N SER A 455 22.38 6.69 2.46
CA SER A 455 21.05 6.11 2.22
C SER A 455 20.20 5.90 3.48
N GLY A 456 20.85 5.84 4.66
CA GLY A 456 20.17 5.51 5.93
C GLY A 456 19.76 4.05 6.08
N LYS A 457 20.13 3.18 5.12
CA LYS A 457 19.64 1.79 5.05
C LYS A 457 20.58 0.77 5.71
N PHE A 458 21.84 1.12 5.96
CA PHE A 458 22.86 0.28 6.57
C PHE A 458 23.89 1.12 7.35
N ASP A 459 24.62 0.48 8.27
CA ASP A 459 25.78 1.07 8.95
C ASP A 459 27.04 0.78 8.13
N PRO A 460 27.81 1.79 7.67
CA PRO A 460 29.03 1.56 6.90
C PRO A 460 30.10 0.72 7.62
N LYS A 461 30.05 0.56 8.95
CA LYS A 461 30.94 -0.34 9.70
C LYS A 461 30.87 -1.80 9.22
N ILE A 462 29.78 -2.16 8.54
CA ILE A 462 29.60 -3.48 7.96
C ILE A 462 30.71 -3.87 6.97
N PHE A 463 31.42 -2.88 6.39
CA PHE A 463 32.54 -3.12 5.49
C PHE A 463 33.86 -3.48 6.20
N GLU A 464 33.94 -3.48 7.53
CA GLU A 464 35.15 -3.92 8.24
C GLU A 464 35.62 -5.33 7.83
N LYS A 465 34.67 -6.19 7.47
CA LYS A 465 34.88 -7.62 7.18
C LYS A 465 35.03 -7.96 5.70
N ILE A 466 35.01 -6.99 4.78
CA ILE A 466 35.13 -7.25 3.34
C ILE A 466 36.56 -7.08 2.82
N ARG A 467 36.92 -7.76 1.73
CA ARG A 467 38.25 -7.62 1.12
C ARG A 467 38.47 -6.20 0.57
N PRO A 468 39.66 -5.58 0.77
CA PRO A 468 39.94 -4.21 0.33
C PRO A 468 39.80 -3.96 -1.18
N ASP A 469 39.97 -4.98 -2.00
CA ASP A 469 39.87 -4.94 -3.46
C ASP A 469 38.43 -5.04 -3.97
N SER A 470 37.50 -5.53 -3.16
CA SER A 470 36.07 -5.71 -3.49
C SER A 470 35.21 -4.45 -3.37
N LEU A 471 35.77 -3.33 -2.91
CA LEU A 471 35.07 -2.06 -2.74
C LEU A 471 35.98 -0.89 -3.14
N LYS A 472 35.40 0.14 -3.75
CA LYS A 472 36.03 1.45 -3.96
C LYS A 472 35.18 2.56 -3.42
N ILE A 473 35.80 3.56 -2.79
CA ILE A 473 35.10 4.76 -2.32
C ILE A 473 35.07 5.77 -3.46
N VAL A 474 33.91 6.38 -3.69
CA VAL A 474 33.74 7.44 -4.67
C VAL A 474 33.12 8.66 -4.00
N LEU A 475 33.86 9.77 -4.03
CA LEU A 475 33.42 11.03 -3.46
C LEU A 475 32.63 11.82 -4.50
N ASN A 476 31.29 11.71 -4.46
CA ASN A 476 30.40 12.38 -5.41
C ASN A 476 29.78 13.62 -4.77
N GLY A 477 30.54 14.72 -4.70
CA GLY A 477 30.10 15.96 -4.05
C GLY A 477 30.19 15.95 -2.52
N GLY A 478 30.46 14.79 -1.92
CA GLY A 478 30.80 14.59 -0.51
C GLY A 478 32.31 14.57 -0.23
N ASN A 479 32.67 14.38 1.03
CA ASN A 479 34.05 14.36 1.52
C ASN A 479 34.25 13.32 2.65
N SER A 480 35.45 13.28 3.25
CA SER A 480 35.78 12.38 4.35
C SER A 480 34.90 12.60 5.59
N THR A 481 34.48 13.85 5.85
CA THR A 481 33.57 14.18 6.95
C THR A 481 32.17 13.62 6.71
N ASP A 482 31.66 13.64 5.48
CA ASP A 482 30.37 13.03 5.16
C ASP A 482 30.39 11.51 5.42
N LEU A 483 31.49 10.85 5.06
CA LEU A 483 31.71 9.44 5.39
C LEU A 483 31.80 9.22 6.90
N ALA A 484 32.54 10.07 7.63
CA ALA A 484 32.67 9.99 9.08
C ALA A 484 31.31 10.10 9.78
N MET A 485 30.49 11.06 9.37
CA MET A 485 29.14 11.25 9.90
C MET A 485 28.22 10.07 9.59
N SER A 486 28.46 9.34 8.51
CA SER A 486 27.71 8.12 8.19
C SER A 486 27.96 6.98 9.19
N PHE A 487 29.07 6.97 9.94
CA PHE A 487 29.28 6.05 11.06
C PHE A 487 28.56 6.47 12.36
N LEU A 488 28.06 7.70 12.41
CA LEU A 488 27.45 8.31 13.60
C LEU A 488 25.92 8.41 13.51
N GLN A 489 25.30 7.75 12.53
CA GLN A 489 23.86 7.77 12.29
C GLN A 489 23.01 7.45 13.53
N ARG A 490 23.51 6.63 14.46
CA ARG A 490 22.83 6.30 15.74
C ARG A 490 22.57 7.50 16.65
N TYR A 491 23.29 8.60 16.45
CA TYR A 491 23.16 9.83 17.24
C TYR A 491 22.24 10.86 16.59
N PHE A 492 21.70 10.56 15.40
CA PHE A 492 20.90 11.51 14.64
C PHE A 492 19.52 11.67 15.28
N LYS A 493 19.11 12.91 15.45
CA LYS A 493 17.70 13.31 15.54
C LYS A 493 17.25 13.80 14.19
N PHE A 494 16.13 13.29 13.73
CA PHE A 494 15.56 13.62 12.44
C PHE A 494 14.58 14.78 12.57
N VAL A 495 14.20 15.37 11.45
CA VAL A 495 13.27 16.52 11.43
C VAL A 495 11.92 16.22 12.08
N GLY A 496 11.48 14.96 12.05
CA GLY A 496 10.27 14.51 12.76
C GLY A 496 10.40 14.43 14.28
N ASP A 497 11.62 14.41 14.82
CA ASP A 497 11.88 14.31 16.27
C ASP A 497 11.90 15.68 16.98
N ALA A 498 11.63 16.76 16.24
CA ALA A 498 11.58 18.11 16.80
C ALA A 498 10.46 18.22 17.85
N SER A 499 10.76 18.81 19.01
CA SER A 499 9.77 19.02 20.08
C SER A 499 8.79 20.12 19.72
N LYS A 500 9.24 21.13 18.99
CA LYS A 500 8.46 22.24 18.43
C LYS A 500 9.10 22.68 17.13
N SER A 501 8.29 22.96 16.11
CA SER A 501 8.78 23.46 14.82
C SER A 501 7.83 24.48 14.24
N GLU A 502 8.38 25.60 13.79
CA GLU A 502 7.73 26.58 12.91
C GLU A 502 8.10 26.33 11.44
N TRP A 503 9.09 25.46 11.19
CA TRP A 503 9.55 25.10 9.86
C TRP A 503 8.60 24.07 9.22
N ALA A 504 8.55 24.07 7.89
CA ALA A 504 7.80 23.07 7.14
C ALA A 504 8.56 21.74 7.19
N ILE A 505 7.99 20.73 7.85
CA ILE A 505 8.56 19.37 7.96
C ILE A 505 7.92 18.45 6.92
N TYR A 506 8.77 17.74 6.19
CA TYR A 506 8.38 16.72 5.23
C TYR A 506 9.03 15.38 5.59
N SER A 507 8.23 14.32 5.57
CA SER A 507 8.73 12.96 5.76
C SER A 507 9.39 12.41 4.49
N SER A 508 10.19 11.35 4.60
CA SER A 508 10.92 10.75 3.47
C SER A 508 10.01 10.22 2.34
N ASN A 509 8.78 9.82 2.65
CA ASN A 509 7.77 9.44 1.64
C ASN A 509 7.24 10.64 0.83
N GLN A 510 7.54 11.88 1.22
CA GLN A 510 7.17 13.11 0.51
C GLN A 510 8.35 13.64 -0.33
N TYR A 511 9.30 12.78 -0.69
CA TYR A 511 10.51 13.13 -1.45
C TYR A 511 10.27 14.05 -2.63
N LEU A 512 9.39 13.66 -3.57
CA LEU A 512 9.13 14.46 -4.77
C LEU A 512 8.52 15.82 -4.44
N LYS A 513 7.66 15.88 -3.42
CA LYS A 513 7.00 17.11 -2.99
C LYS A 513 8.02 18.11 -2.44
N TYR A 514 8.83 17.71 -1.46
CA TYR A 514 9.80 18.64 -0.89
C TYR A 514 10.88 19.02 -1.91
N LYS A 515 11.26 18.10 -2.82
CA LYS A 515 12.22 18.38 -3.88
C LYS A 515 11.69 19.44 -4.83
N TYR A 516 10.44 19.31 -5.27
CA TYR A 516 9.78 20.30 -6.12
C TYR A 516 9.62 21.65 -5.40
N GLU A 517 9.20 21.66 -4.14
CA GLU A 517 9.08 22.87 -3.33
C GLU A 517 10.44 23.59 -3.16
N LEU A 518 11.54 22.85 -3.00
CA LEU A 518 12.89 23.42 -2.97
C LEU A 518 13.28 23.97 -4.35
N LEU A 519 12.96 23.26 -5.43
CA LEU A 519 13.28 23.68 -6.80
C LEU A 519 12.60 25.00 -7.18
N ILE A 520 11.31 25.16 -6.89
CA ILE A 520 10.59 26.42 -7.17
C ILE A 520 11.09 27.61 -6.32
N ARG A 521 11.82 27.33 -5.25
CA ARG A 521 12.51 28.33 -4.40
C ARG A 521 13.98 28.53 -4.80
N GLY A 522 14.42 27.91 -5.91
CA GLY A 522 15.77 28.05 -6.44
C GLY A 522 16.83 27.17 -5.76
N TYR A 523 16.42 26.12 -5.04
CA TYR A 523 17.34 25.14 -4.44
C TYR A 523 17.23 23.80 -5.17
N LYS A 524 18.30 23.38 -5.86
CA LYS A 524 18.33 22.11 -6.59
C LYS A 524 18.77 20.95 -5.69
N PHE A 525 17.81 20.18 -5.17
CA PHE A 525 18.09 19.10 -4.24
C PHE A 525 18.51 17.79 -4.95
N ARG A 526 19.74 17.33 -4.68
CA ARG A 526 20.31 16.06 -5.21
C ARG A 526 20.94 15.16 -4.14
N ASP A 527 20.87 15.58 -2.88
CA ASP A 527 21.51 14.87 -1.78
C ASP A 527 20.59 13.78 -1.21
N PHE A 528 21.18 12.83 -0.51
CA PHE A 528 20.42 11.88 0.28
C PHE A 528 19.93 12.52 1.57
N ASP A 529 18.77 12.09 2.04
CA ASP A 529 18.12 12.56 3.26
C ASP A 529 18.25 11.57 4.43
N PHE A 530 19.18 10.59 4.37
CA PHE A 530 19.26 9.47 5.34
C PHE A 530 17.94 8.72 5.56
N GLY A 531 17.00 8.79 4.60
CA GLY A 531 15.68 8.17 4.72
C GLY A 531 14.77 8.83 5.76
N CYS A 532 15.10 10.04 6.24
CA CYS A 532 14.39 10.69 7.34
C CYS A 532 13.60 11.95 6.96
N GLY A 533 13.68 12.39 5.69
CA GLY A 533 13.01 13.59 5.21
C GLY A 533 13.79 14.88 5.46
N LEU A 534 13.11 16.01 5.30
CA LEU A 534 13.71 17.35 5.38
C LEU A 534 12.76 18.34 6.05
N ALA A 535 13.33 19.38 6.65
CA ALA A 535 12.62 20.56 7.07
C ALA A 535 13.22 21.78 6.36
N PHE A 536 12.41 22.77 6.01
CA PHE A 536 12.95 24.04 5.55
C PHE A 536 12.09 25.22 5.98
N SER A 537 12.74 26.36 6.18
CA SER A 537 12.10 27.66 6.42
C SER A 537 12.56 28.67 5.38
N THR A 538 11.63 29.54 4.98
CA THR A 538 11.90 30.68 4.08
C THR A 538 11.78 32.02 4.80
N LYS A 539 11.39 32.02 6.08
CA LYS A 539 11.23 33.23 6.87
C LYS A 539 12.31 33.29 7.92
N LYS A 540 12.99 34.43 7.98
CA LYS A 540 13.99 34.69 9.00
C LYS A 540 13.34 34.73 10.38
N GLY A 541 13.99 34.13 11.37
CA GLY A 541 13.53 34.07 12.76
C GLY A 541 12.59 32.90 13.09
N GLU A 542 12.11 32.13 12.11
CA GLU A 542 11.39 30.89 12.39
C GLU A 542 12.33 29.85 13.02
N LYS A 543 11.83 29.11 14.02
CA LYS A 543 12.66 28.22 14.84
C LYS A 543 12.23 26.75 14.78
N ILE A 544 13.19 25.87 15.02
CA ILE A 544 12.98 24.43 15.23
C ILE A 544 13.81 23.92 16.42
N ASN A 545 13.15 23.21 17.34
CA ASN A 545 13.70 22.89 18.65
C ASN A 545 13.84 21.38 18.84
N TYR A 546 14.97 20.98 19.45
CA TYR A 546 15.32 19.61 19.75
C TYR A 546 15.70 19.43 21.21
N ILE A 547 15.35 18.28 21.78
CA ILE A 547 15.72 17.90 23.15
C ILE A 547 16.62 16.69 23.08
N PHE A 548 17.85 16.77 23.56
CA PHE A 548 18.82 15.67 23.62
C PHE A 548 19.00 15.18 25.06
N GLU A 549 19.32 13.89 25.20
CA GLU A 549 19.71 13.30 26.48
C GLU A 549 21.24 13.13 26.51
N ILE A 550 21.88 13.82 27.45
CA ILE A 550 23.32 13.84 27.61
C ILE A 550 23.71 12.84 28.71
N PRO A 551 24.46 11.77 28.39
CA PRO A 551 24.71 10.69 29.34
C PRO A 551 25.70 11.07 30.44
N LYS A 552 26.67 11.95 30.17
CA LYS A 552 27.71 12.35 31.12
C LYS A 552 28.19 13.76 30.84
N ASP A 553 28.73 14.41 31.86
CA ASP A 553 29.36 15.72 31.72
C ASP A 553 30.59 15.61 30.80
N GLY A 554 30.74 16.53 29.86
CA GLY A 554 31.89 16.50 28.95
C GLY A 554 31.77 17.44 27.76
N LYS A 555 32.73 17.34 26.84
CA LYS A 555 32.75 18.06 25.57
C LYS A 555 31.99 17.27 24.50
N TYR A 556 31.07 17.95 23.84
CA TYR A 556 30.25 17.40 22.77
C TYR A 556 30.38 18.26 21.51
N VAL A 557 30.25 17.60 20.37
CA VAL A 557 30.12 18.20 19.03
C VAL A 557 28.66 18.12 18.64
N ILE A 558 28.06 19.28 18.41
CA ILE A 558 26.74 19.41 17.81
C ILE A 558 26.95 19.50 16.31
N ALA A 559 26.51 18.47 15.58
CA ALA A 559 26.65 18.38 14.13
C ALA A 559 25.30 18.63 13.47
N LYS A 560 25.17 19.72 12.71
CA LYS A 560 23.97 20.07 11.95
C LYS A 560 24.22 19.82 10.46
N ARG A 561 23.39 18.99 9.83
CA ARG A 561 23.39 18.84 8.36
C ARG A 561 22.36 19.77 7.75
N SER A 562 22.82 20.88 7.19
CA SER A 562 21.96 21.90 6.59
C SER A 562 22.49 22.44 5.27
N GLY A 563 21.61 23.07 4.50
CA GLY A 563 21.92 23.68 3.21
C GLY A 563 21.23 25.04 3.07
N THR A 564 21.84 25.91 2.28
CA THR A 564 21.33 27.25 1.97
C THR A 564 21.35 27.49 0.46
N LEU A 565 20.63 28.53 -0.02
CA LEU A 565 20.63 28.89 -1.44
C LEU A 565 22.02 29.19 -2.02
N LYS A 566 22.98 29.61 -1.19
CA LYS A 566 24.36 29.84 -1.63
C LYS A 566 25.11 28.54 -1.85
N GLN A 567 24.86 27.54 -1.02
CA GLN A 567 25.57 26.26 -1.04
C GLN A 567 25.02 25.30 -2.09
N GLN A 568 23.69 25.34 -2.35
CA GLN A 568 22.99 24.41 -3.26
C GLN A 568 23.26 22.92 -2.95
N LYS A 569 23.67 22.61 -1.72
CA LYS A 569 23.90 21.26 -1.21
C LYS A 569 23.84 21.24 0.31
N LEU A 570 23.56 20.07 0.87
CA LEU A 570 23.66 19.81 2.29
C LEU A 570 25.12 19.72 2.72
N THR A 571 25.45 20.37 3.83
CA THR A 571 26.80 20.37 4.43
C THR A 571 26.70 20.19 5.93
N TRP A 572 27.75 19.61 6.53
CA TRP A 572 27.85 19.49 7.97
C TRP A 572 28.48 20.75 8.57
N ASN A 573 27.78 21.32 9.56
CA ASN A 573 28.23 22.41 10.39
C ASN A 573 28.42 21.91 11.83
N PHE A 574 29.51 22.30 12.48
CA PHE A 574 29.89 21.79 13.78
C PHE A 574 30.00 22.91 14.82
N GLU A 575 29.40 22.70 15.99
CA GLU A 575 29.56 23.54 17.18
C GLU A 575 30.09 22.69 18.33
N GLN A 576 31.19 23.11 18.97
CA GLN A 576 31.70 22.45 20.16
C GLN A 576 31.12 23.10 21.42
N ARG A 577 30.59 22.30 22.34
CA ARG A 577 30.02 22.78 23.60
C ARG A 577 30.29 21.81 24.74
N THR A 578 30.58 22.36 25.92
CA THR A 578 30.63 21.58 27.16
C THR A 578 29.20 21.43 27.70
N LEU A 579 28.72 20.20 27.78
CA LEU A 579 27.36 19.87 28.23
C LEU A 579 27.41 19.14 29.56
N LYS A 580 26.40 19.38 30.40
CA LYS A 580 26.14 18.61 31.61
C LYS A 580 25.19 17.46 31.30
N SER A 581 25.30 16.39 32.08
CA SER A 581 24.38 15.26 32.06
C SER A 581 22.94 15.72 32.31
N GLY A 582 21.99 15.08 31.62
CA GLY A 582 20.57 15.42 31.66
C GLY A 582 20.02 15.89 30.31
N LYS A 583 18.92 16.65 30.35
CA LYS A 583 18.26 17.14 29.14
C LYS A 583 18.92 18.41 28.63
N PHE A 584 19.25 18.42 27.34
CA PHE A 584 19.82 19.55 26.64
C PHE A 584 18.88 20.00 25.53
N GLU A 585 18.41 21.24 25.58
CA GLU A 585 17.59 21.81 24.52
C GLU A 585 18.48 22.59 23.54
N TYR A 586 18.25 22.37 22.25
CA TYR A 586 18.95 23.06 21.17
C TYR A 586 17.93 23.63 20.19
N GLU A 587 18.06 24.92 19.92
CA GLU A 587 17.20 25.68 19.02
C GLU A 587 17.99 26.06 17.77
N ILE A 588 17.40 25.83 16.60
CA ILE A 588 17.92 26.30 15.32
C ILE A 588 16.99 27.40 14.82
N GLU A 589 17.54 28.59 14.62
CA GLU A 589 16.86 29.75 14.04
C GLU A 589 17.29 29.91 12.57
N ASN A 590 16.33 30.13 11.68
CA ASN A 590 16.65 30.43 10.28
C ASN A 590 17.10 31.88 10.13
N ASP A 591 18.37 32.08 9.78
CA ASP A 591 18.94 33.43 9.56
C ASP A 591 18.99 33.82 8.07
N THR A 592 18.52 32.94 7.18
CA THR A 592 18.68 33.08 5.73
C THR A 592 17.34 33.17 5.00
N ASN A 593 17.39 33.43 3.68
CA ASN A 593 16.18 33.46 2.86
C ASN A 593 15.60 32.05 2.62
N LEU A 594 16.42 31.01 2.79
CA LEU A 594 16.01 29.61 2.77
C LEU A 594 17.11 28.80 3.48
N GLU A 595 16.74 28.19 4.59
CA GLU A 595 17.55 27.18 5.27
C GLU A 595 16.84 25.84 5.20
N VAL A 596 17.59 24.83 4.75
CA VAL A 596 17.16 23.44 4.66
C VAL A 596 17.89 22.65 5.74
N LEU A 597 17.16 21.92 6.56
CA LEU A 597 17.67 21.04 7.60
C LEU A 597 17.31 19.59 7.26
N ASN A 598 18.30 18.70 7.33
CA ASN A 598 18.07 17.26 7.19
C ASN A 598 18.13 16.54 8.54
N THR A 599 19.20 16.75 9.30
CA THR A 599 19.37 16.10 10.60
C THR A 599 20.33 16.87 11.49
N ILE A 600 20.24 16.61 12.80
CA ILE A 600 21.14 17.13 13.81
C ILE A 600 21.57 15.99 14.74
N ALA A 601 22.82 16.03 15.20
CA ALA A 601 23.37 15.07 16.14
C ALA A 601 24.12 15.77 17.26
N VAL A 602 24.13 15.17 18.45
CA VAL A 602 25.01 15.56 19.56
C VAL A 602 25.87 14.36 19.89
N VAL A 603 27.18 14.48 19.64
CA VAL A 603 28.14 13.38 19.72
C VAL A 603 29.26 13.76 20.67
N SER A 604 29.77 12.81 21.46
CA SER A 604 30.93 13.10 22.31
C SER A 604 32.16 13.43 21.45
N GLU A 605 33.01 14.34 21.90
CA GLU A 605 34.21 14.75 21.15
C GLU A 605 35.13 13.55 20.81
N GLY A 606 35.23 12.59 21.74
CA GLY A 606 35.99 11.35 21.51
C GLY A 606 35.44 10.53 20.34
N GLU A 607 34.14 10.23 20.35
CA GLU A 607 33.51 9.44 19.29
C GLU A 607 33.50 10.16 17.94
N PHE A 608 33.35 11.49 17.95
CA PHE A 608 33.47 12.29 16.73
C PHE A 608 34.87 12.13 16.12
N ASN A 609 35.92 12.33 16.91
CA ASN A 609 37.30 12.17 16.44
C ASN A 609 37.61 10.73 15.99
N ASP A 610 37.06 9.73 16.68
CA ASP A 610 37.21 8.33 16.29
C ASP A 610 36.53 8.05 14.93
N SER A 611 35.38 8.67 14.65
CA SER A 611 34.70 8.53 13.36
C SER A 611 35.51 9.13 12.20
N ILE A 612 36.22 10.25 12.43
CA ILE A 612 37.10 10.86 11.43
C ILE A 612 38.26 9.92 11.11
N LYS A 613 38.94 9.41 12.14
CA LYS A 613 40.02 8.42 11.97
C LYS A 613 39.53 7.16 11.25
N GLN A 614 38.31 6.70 11.58
CA GLN A 614 37.71 5.55 10.92
C GLN A 614 37.44 5.81 9.42
N ALA A 615 36.94 6.99 9.07
CA ALA A 615 36.74 7.38 7.67
C ALA A 615 38.07 7.44 6.90
N GLU A 616 39.12 8.02 7.48
CA GLU A 616 40.45 8.06 6.87
C GLU A 616 41.03 6.66 6.68
N ALA A 617 40.89 5.79 7.69
CA ALA A 617 41.33 4.39 7.60
C ALA A 617 40.58 3.63 6.48
N TYR A 618 39.28 3.87 6.31
CA TYR A 618 38.48 3.29 5.23
C TYR A 618 38.91 3.81 3.86
N MET A 619 39.13 5.12 3.73
CA MET A 619 39.60 5.74 2.49
C MET A 619 40.99 5.22 2.09
N SER A 620 41.87 4.98 3.06
CA SER A 620 43.18 4.35 2.83
C SER A 620 43.06 2.87 2.43
N ARG A 621 42.23 2.09 3.15
CA ARG A 621 42.04 0.65 2.91
C ARG A 621 41.43 0.36 1.54
N PHE A 622 40.33 1.00 1.21
CA PHE A 622 39.58 0.71 -0.03
C PHE A 622 40.09 1.54 -1.21
N GLY A 623 40.71 2.69 -0.95
CA GLY A 623 41.15 3.63 -1.98
C GLY A 623 39.98 4.41 -2.59
N ILE A 624 40.32 5.58 -3.15
CA ILE A 624 39.37 6.52 -3.75
C ILE A 624 39.43 6.34 -5.28
N SER A 625 38.27 6.38 -5.92
CA SER A 625 38.11 6.31 -7.37
C SER A 625 37.17 7.40 -7.87
N ASP A 626 37.24 7.72 -9.16
CA ASP A 626 36.23 8.52 -9.85
C ASP A 626 35.01 7.66 -10.23
N ASN A 627 33.85 8.30 -10.34
CA ASN A 627 32.59 7.75 -10.85
C ASN A 627 32.72 7.21 -12.28
N SER A 628 33.68 7.73 -13.06
CA SER A 628 33.94 7.35 -14.45
C SER A 628 34.77 6.07 -14.61
N ASN A 629 35.21 5.46 -13.50
CA ASN A 629 36.06 4.27 -13.55
C ASN A 629 35.31 3.07 -14.17
N PRO A 630 35.74 2.56 -15.35
CA PRO A 630 35.04 1.51 -16.06
C PRO A 630 34.95 0.20 -15.26
N SER A 631 35.95 -0.12 -14.42
CA SER A 631 35.97 -1.37 -13.64
C SER A 631 34.83 -1.45 -12.61
N LEU A 632 34.19 -0.33 -12.27
CA LEU A 632 33.05 -0.30 -11.34
C LEU A 632 31.71 -0.56 -12.06
N SER A 633 31.69 -0.51 -13.38
CA SER A 633 30.50 -0.68 -14.23
C SER A 633 30.46 -2.04 -14.93
N GLU A 634 31.55 -2.80 -14.89
CA GLU A 634 31.66 -4.16 -15.43
C GLU A 634 30.84 -5.15 -14.59
N TRP A 635 30.15 -6.06 -15.27
CA TRP A 635 29.34 -7.10 -14.68
C TRP A 635 29.52 -8.39 -15.50
N HIS A 636 29.32 -9.53 -14.85
CA HIS A 636 29.41 -10.85 -15.48
C HIS A 636 28.10 -11.62 -15.32
N ASP A 637 27.79 -12.45 -16.32
CA ASP A 637 26.65 -13.37 -16.25
C ASP A 637 26.88 -14.44 -15.18
N VAL A 638 25.76 -14.86 -14.57
CA VAL A 638 25.75 -15.87 -13.51
C VAL A 638 24.90 -17.04 -13.96
N SER A 639 25.43 -18.26 -13.83
CA SER A 639 24.67 -19.47 -14.15
C SER A 639 23.76 -19.86 -12.99
N ILE A 640 22.51 -20.23 -13.31
CA ILE A 640 21.45 -20.49 -12.33
C ILE A 640 21.15 -22.00 -12.30
N LYS A 641 21.19 -22.60 -11.11
CA LYS A 641 20.58 -23.90 -10.83
C LYS A 641 19.35 -23.67 -9.97
N GLU A 642 18.18 -23.65 -10.58
CA GLU A 642 16.92 -23.47 -9.85
C GLU A 642 16.60 -24.70 -9.01
N ASN A 643 16.50 -24.54 -7.68
CA ASN A 643 16.08 -25.58 -6.73
C ASN A 643 14.67 -25.34 -6.16
N GLY A 644 13.83 -24.59 -6.88
CA GLY A 644 12.47 -24.23 -6.48
C GLY A 644 12.37 -22.84 -5.83
N GLY A 645 11.30 -22.11 -6.19
CA GLY A 645 11.32 -20.64 -6.37
C GLY A 645 11.73 -19.68 -5.25
N LEU A 646 11.98 -20.10 -4.00
CA LEU A 646 12.46 -19.21 -2.91
C LEU A 646 13.89 -19.52 -2.45
N THR A 647 14.57 -20.45 -3.13
CA THR A 647 15.95 -20.82 -2.87
C THR A 647 16.61 -21.12 -4.20
N ASN A 648 17.50 -20.23 -4.61
CA ASN A 648 18.22 -20.35 -5.88
C ASN A 648 19.70 -20.51 -5.58
N GLU A 649 20.32 -21.42 -6.31
CA GLU A 649 21.76 -21.66 -6.26
C GLU A 649 22.38 -21.01 -7.51
N TYR A 650 23.42 -20.21 -7.26
CA TYR A 650 24.11 -19.45 -8.29
C TYR A 650 25.56 -19.88 -8.33
N GLN A 651 26.06 -20.13 -9.55
CA GLN A 651 27.45 -20.43 -9.80
C GLN A 651 28.11 -19.27 -10.54
N LEU A 652 29.19 -18.78 -9.96
CA LEU A 652 29.83 -17.51 -10.26
C LEU A 652 31.04 -17.67 -11.19
N SER A 653 31.46 -16.56 -11.78
CA SER A 653 32.74 -16.46 -12.49
C SER A 653 33.89 -16.26 -11.49
N ASP A 654 35.05 -16.86 -11.78
CA ASP A 654 36.26 -16.72 -10.95
C ASP A 654 36.59 -15.23 -10.73
N ASP A 655 36.88 -14.84 -9.48
CA ASP A 655 37.22 -13.49 -8.95
C ASP A 655 36.08 -12.52 -8.55
N ASP A 656 34.80 -12.80 -8.81
CA ASP A 656 33.73 -11.86 -8.43
C ASP A 656 33.40 -11.90 -6.93
N SER A 657 33.24 -10.72 -6.32
CA SER A 657 33.03 -10.60 -4.87
C SER A 657 31.58 -10.33 -4.47
N TRP A 658 30.72 -9.98 -5.42
CA TRP A 658 29.36 -9.53 -5.16
C TRP A 658 28.38 -10.13 -6.15
N LEU A 659 27.26 -10.63 -5.62
CA LEU A 659 26.09 -11.02 -6.39
C LEU A 659 25.05 -9.91 -6.32
N ILE A 660 24.53 -9.50 -7.46
CA ILE A 660 23.49 -8.49 -7.57
C ILE A 660 22.21 -9.14 -8.09
N TYR A 661 21.13 -8.91 -7.38
CA TYR A 661 19.81 -9.42 -7.72
C TYR A 661 18.85 -8.26 -7.91
N THR A 662 18.42 -8.04 -9.16
CA THR A 662 17.66 -6.86 -9.60
C THR A 662 16.21 -6.82 -9.11
N GLN A 663 15.81 -7.75 -8.24
CA GLN A 663 14.56 -7.65 -7.50
C GLN A 663 14.63 -6.55 -6.45
N ASN A 664 13.46 -6.05 -6.05
CA ASN A 664 13.34 -5.01 -5.03
C ASN A 664 14.06 -5.43 -3.75
N PHE A 665 14.80 -4.48 -3.16
CA PHE A 665 15.55 -4.70 -1.93
C PHE A 665 14.60 -5.07 -0.78
N ASP A 666 14.85 -6.22 -0.16
CA ASP A 666 14.13 -6.68 1.03
C ASP A 666 15.12 -7.36 1.98
N ARG A 667 15.17 -6.90 3.24
CA ARG A 667 16.06 -7.44 4.28
C ARG A 667 15.77 -8.90 4.63
N GLY A 668 14.66 -9.46 4.17
CA GLY A 668 14.34 -10.86 4.28
C GLY A 668 15.18 -11.76 3.36
N TRP A 669 15.98 -11.24 2.43
CA TRP A 669 16.90 -12.08 1.66
C TRP A 669 18.20 -12.34 2.45
N GLU A 670 18.60 -13.61 2.53
CA GLU A 670 19.84 -14.08 3.17
C GLU A 670 20.65 -14.91 2.17
N SER A 671 21.97 -14.92 2.32
CA SER A 671 22.85 -15.88 1.64
C SER A 671 23.45 -16.86 2.65
N ASP A 672 23.76 -18.07 2.20
CA ASP A 672 24.44 -19.10 3.00
C ASP A 672 25.93 -18.79 3.24
N VAL A 673 26.57 -18.06 2.31
CA VAL A 673 27.98 -17.68 2.38
C VAL A 673 28.21 -16.52 3.35
N SER A 674 27.36 -15.50 3.32
CA SER A 674 27.55 -14.26 4.06
C SER A 674 26.24 -13.61 4.49
N ASN A 675 26.26 -13.04 5.69
CA ASN A 675 25.18 -12.22 6.20
C ASN A 675 25.24 -10.76 5.70
N LEU A 676 26.24 -10.41 4.88
CA LEU A 676 26.38 -9.06 4.32
C LEU A 676 25.47 -8.88 3.11
N HIS A 677 24.37 -8.17 3.34
CA HIS A 677 23.35 -7.83 2.35
C HIS A 677 23.12 -6.31 2.33
N LEU A 678 23.18 -5.71 1.14
CA LEU A 678 23.17 -4.27 0.96
C LEU A 678 22.15 -3.81 -0.11
N PRO A 679 21.59 -2.59 0.03
CA PRO A 679 20.68 -1.99 -0.93
C PRO A 679 21.47 -1.31 -2.06
N VAL A 680 21.87 -2.09 -3.06
CA VAL A 680 22.54 -1.57 -4.26
C VAL A 680 21.58 -0.64 -5.01
N PHE A 681 22.10 0.49 -5.49
CA PHE A 681 21.33 1.62 -6.03
C PHE A 681 20.23 2.15 -5.10
N SER A 682 20.30 1.85 -3.80
CA SER A 682 19.22 2.05 -2.84
C SER A 682 17.90 1.35 -3.23
N MET A 683 17.92 0.39 -4.15
CA MET A 683 16.74 -0.20 -4.79
C MET A 683 16.76 -1.72 -4.85
N ILE A 684 17.92 -2.35 -5.14
CA ILE A 684 18.05 -3.77 -5.43
C ILE A 684 18.98 -4.48 -4.43
N ASN A 685 18.99 -5.81 -4.45
CA ASN A 685 19.73 -6.62 -3.48
C ASN A 685 21.18 -6.83 -3.93
N GLY A 686 22.14 -6.63 -3.04
CA GLY A 686 23.55 -7.01 -3.24
C GLY A 686 24.05 -7.88 -2.10
N PHE A 687 24.68 -9.01 -2.42
CA PHE A 687 25.23 -9.97 -1.46
C PHE A 687 26.74 -10.06 -1.63
N TYR A 688 27.48 -9.97 -0.53
CA TYR A 688 28.92 -10.17 -0.55
C TYR A 688 29.25 -11.66 -0.48
N LEU A 689 30.14 -12.13 -1.35
CA LEU A 689 30.43 -13.55 -1.54
C LEU A 689 31.83 -13.95 -1.07
N GLY A 690 32.74 -12.99 -0.89
CA GLY A 690 34.13 -13.30 -0.56
C GLY A 690 34.82 -14.11 -1.66
N ASP A 691 35.25 -15.33 -1.33
CA ASP A 691 35.95 -16.27 -2.22
C ASP A 691 35.07 -17.47 -2.62
N ALA A 692 33.75 -17.38 -2.41
CA ALA A 692 32.84 -18.48 -2.70
C ALA A 692 32.47 -18.53 -4.19
N ASP A 693 32.67 -19.70 -4.82
CA ASP A 693 32.33 -19.94 -6.23
C ASP A 693 30.85 -20.28 -6.44
N GLN A 694 30.16 -20.62 -5.34
CA GLN A 694 28.74 -20.96 -5.30
C GLN A 694 28.06 -20.28 -4.13
N VAL A 695 26.84 -19.79 -4.36
CA VAL A 695 26.02 -19.14 -3.34
C VAL A 695 24.57 -19.54 -3.46
N THR A 696 23.97 -19.85 -2.32
CA THR A 696 22.53 -20.06 -2.19
C THR A 696 21.90 -18.81 -1.60
N VAL A 697 20.99 -18.18 -2.34
CA VAL A 697 20.20 -17.05 -1.82
C VAL A 697 18.80 -17.54 -1.48
N LYS A 698 18.34 -17.20 -0.27
CA LYS A 698 17.06 -17.62 0.27
C LYS A 698 16.30 -16.47 0.89
N PHE A 699 14.98 -16.43 0.68
CA PHE A 699 14.11 -15.49 1.37
C PHE A 699 13.62 -16.03 2.72
N THR A 700 14.02 -15.40 3.83
CA THR A 700 13.67 -15.74 5.21
C THR A 700 12.49 -14.99 5.78
N GLY A 701 11.89 -14.04 5.03
CA GLY A 701 10.58 -13.47 5.36
C GLY A 701 9.51 -14.58 5.57
N GLU A 702 9.71 -15.72 4.93
CA GLU A 702 8.92 -16.94 5.12
C GLU A 702 8.97 -17.47 6.57
N LYS A 703 10.03 -17.28 7.36
CA LYS A 703 10.10 -17.74 8.77
C LYS A 703 9.03 -17.05 9.63
N ASN A 704 8.84 -15.74 9.44
CA ASN A 704 7.79 -14.98 10.11
C ASN A 704 6.39 -15.39 9.64
N LEU A 705 6.25 -15.68 8.34
CA LEU A 705 5.01 -16.22 7.78
C LEU A 705 4.71 -17.63 8.33
N LYS A 706 5.72 -18.50 8.43
CA LYS A 706 5.62 -19.86 9.00
C LYS A 706 5.24 -19.84 10.47
N LEU A 707 5.85 -18.96 11.28
CA LEU A 707 5.49 -18.80 12.68
C LEU A 707 4.04 -18.31 12.82
N SER A 708 3.66 -17.28 12.07
CA SER A 708 2.32 -16.71 12.13
C SER A 708 1.24 -17.67 11.62
N ASN A 709 1.51 -18.40 10.52
CA ASN A 709 0.68 -19.50 10.04
C ASN A 709 0.64 -20.66 11.05
N GLY A 710 1.75 -20.98 11.71
CA GLY A 710 1.80 -22.01 12.75
C GLY A 710 0.93 -21.67 13.95
N ILE A 711 0.96 -20.42 14.43
CA ILE A 711 0.07 -19.94 15.49
C ILE A 711 -1.39 -20.01 15.05
N SER A 712 -1.69 -19.58 13.82
CA SER A 712 -3.04 -19.61 13.27
C SER A 712 -3.59 -21.04 13.14
N LEU A 713 -2.85 -21.94 12.48
CA LEU A 713 -3.20 -23.35 12.28
C LEU A 713 -3.27 -24.11 13.61
N GLY A 714 -2.33 -23.85 14.53
CA GLY A 714 -2.35 -24.40 15.88
C GLY A 714 -3.61 -24.00 16.63
N SER A 715 -3.99 -22.71 16.55
CA SER A 715 -5.21 -22.19 17.19
C SER A 715 -6.48 -22.81 16.59
N ILE A 716 -6.56 -22.93 15.26
CA ILE A 716 -7.66 -23.61 14.57
C ILE A 716 -7.74 -25.08 15.01
N SER A 717 -6.60 -25.77 15.10
CA SER A 717 -6.52 -27.18 15.50
C SER A 717 -7.00 -27.37 16.95
N VAL A 718 -6.55 -26.52 17.88
CA VAL A 718 -7.02 -26.55 19.28
C VAL A 718 -8.52 -26.33 19.36
N LEU A 719 -9.07 -25.38 18.61
CA LEU A 719 -10.52 -25.14 18.57
C LEU A 719 -11.29 -26.34 18.00
N LEU A 720 -10.80 -26.97 16.94
CA LEU A 720 -11.40 -28.16 16.33
C LEU A 720 -11.36 -29.37 17.28
N VAL A 721 -10.20 -29.65 17.88
CA VAL A 721 -10.05 -30.75 18.85
C VAL A 721 -10.95 -30.52 20.06
N SER A 722 -10.99 -29.30 20.59
CA SER A 722 -11.87 -28.94 21.73
C SER A 722 -13.34 -29.15 21.37
N TYR A 723 -13.75 -28.79 20.16
CA TYR A 723 -15.10 -29.01 19.66
C TYR A 723 -15.42 -30.51 19.50
N LEU A 724 -14.50 -31.30 18.92
CA LEU A 724 -14.66 -32.75 18.75
C LEU A 724 -14.73 -33.48 20.08
N ALA A 725 -13.85 -33.14 21.04
CA ALA A 725 -13.85 -33.70 22.38
C ALA A 725 -15.18 -33.43 23.08
N TYR A 726 -15.71 -32.21 22.98
CA TYR A 726 -17.05 -31.89 23.47
C TYR A 726 -18.14 -32.71 22.78
N ALA A 727 -18.08 -32.85 21.45
CA ALA A 727 -19.08 -33.60 20.69
C ALA A 727 -19.10 -35.08 21.07
N ILE A 728 -17.93 -35.68 21.30
CA ILE A 728 -17.78 -37.06 21.79
C ILE A 728 -18.33 -37.18 23.22
N TYR A 729 -17.91 -36.29 24.13
CA TYR A 729 -18.39 -36.26 25.51
C TYR A 729 -19.92 -36.17 25.59
N ARG A 730 -20.53 -35.34 24.75
CA ARG A 730 -21.98 -35.19 24.66
C ARG A 730 -22.67 -36.42 24.07
N LYS A 731 -22.01 -37.21 23.22
CA LYS A 731 -22.56 -38.46 22.66
C LYS A 731 -22.43 -39.63 23.64
N SER A 732 -21.44 -39.59 24.54
CA SER A 732 -21.25 -40.60 25.60
C SER A 732 -22.15 -40.41 26.82
N ARG A 733 -22.78 -39.24 26.96
CA ARG A 733 -23.88 -38.97 27.91
C ARG A 733 -25.21 -39.06 27.17
#